data_AF-A0A1X2Z1U4-F1
#
_entry.id   AF-A0A1X2Z1U4-F1
#
_cell.length_a   1.000
_cell.length_b   1.000
_cell.length_c   1.000
_cell.angle_alpha   90.00
_cell.angle_beta   90.00
_cell.angle_gamma   90.00
#
_symmetry.space_group_name_H-M   'P 1'
#
loop_
_entity.id
_entity.type
_entity.pdbx_description
1 polymer ?
#
loop_
_entity_poly.entity_id
_entity_poly.type
_entity_poly.pdbx_seq_one_letter_code
_entity_poly.pdbx_strand_id
1 'polypeptide(L)'
;MTNRDDSEQLAWDFDAPESDGSSAAVVADEGLASLTPGSERWIAALQPTDADAMRLDKVDVASMSAEAAARLWARVAAWVESDQIAYYIDDAPVSSDAAYDARLRCLQSLEAQFPSLDSPQSPTHRVGGTFSNDFASVRHPSRMMSLDDVFSIEELREWYDGVLRGLDWPESKPLPMTCEVKIDGLALNLIYRNGVLEQGLTRGDGVTGEDITLNVRTISTIPQNLAGPEEDIPEFVEIRGEVFMRWDDFNKLNAENEDAGRAPFANPRNAAAGSLRQKDPRITATRRLSFYAHGIGSLRWGAGHAGNGHDVVNDQSEAYELYKKWGVPVSPHNREVTSFKEILDMIDYYGEHRGDIEHALDGIVVKVDDLGLQRSLGATSRAPRWAIAYKYPPEEVNTELLDITVQVGRTGRVTPVAVLKPVYVAGSTVSRTTLHNPFEVERKGVLIGDTVVVRKAGDVIPELVGPVLERRKGREGELRRFVMPTRCPSCGAELAPAKEGDKDIRCPNVESCPAQLTERIINLASRKAFDIEHLGDQSAIALTNPEEDRPDSIDTYAPNITEIVVKPGEEPEPYEPVAGLELPPMQTPVLSSEAGLFSLTSADLKDVRVWREAPIIEIHEIVGSNGKIKKVRKRVGGSGLWHQVPAFWTAPTAARKRKEADIDETAEYPQYVVPDDAVVIREEIKVSRGGASSVQPVYIRPAENTRKMLDEMDKARHADLWRVLVALSIRRLGPPTARTIASAFGTLDAIEHASVDELSQIDGIGPEIAESVVTWFTAAREPGNWRGAVLDAWKAAGVGVVQAQASGLPQTLAGKTVVVTGSLEGFSRDSAKEAIVLRGGKAAGSVSKKTDWVVVGENAGSKAAKAEELGIPMLNEDQFKQLLDTGTVE
;
A
#
# COMPACT_ATOMS: atom_id res chain seq x y z
N MET A 1 22.76 48.37 -30.51
CA MET A 1 21.86 47.46 -31.26
C MET A 1 22.12 46.05 -30.74
N THR A 2 21.07 45.24 -30.56
CA THR A 2 20.91 44.13 -29.58
C THR A 2 20.49 44.68 -28.21
N ASN A 3 19.52 44.12 -27.48
CA ASN A 3 18.77 42.87 -27.59
C ASN A 3 17.49 42.97 -26.72
N ARG A 4 16.48 42.18 -27.09
CA ARG A 4 15.48 41.47 -26.24
C ARG A 4 14.97 42.17 -24.97
N ASP A 5 13.67 42.46 -24.99
CA ASP A 5 12.80 42.42 -23.81
C ASP A 5 11.44 41.85 -24.25
N ASP A 6 10.78 41.12 -23.35
CA ASP A 6 9.32 40.92 -23.25
C ASP A 6 9.05 39.78 -22.26
N SER A 7 9.20 40.14 -20.99
CA SER A 7 8.55 39.49 -19.86
C SER A 7 7.36 40.34 -19.45
N GLU A 8 6.13 39.84 -19.60
CA GLU A 8 4.98 40.43 -18.89
C GLU A 8 4.18 39.34 -18.17
N GLN A 9 4.18 39.50 -16.85
CA GLN A 9 3.35 38.84 -15.86
C GLN A 9 1.89 39.27 -16.06
N LEU A 10 0.95 38.32 -16.11
CA LEU A 10 -0.47 38.60 -15.99
C LEU A 10 -0.94 38.28 -14.57
N ALA A 11 -1.11 39.34 -13.77
CA ALA A 11 -1.83 39.35 -12.50
C ALA A 11 -3.34 39.47 -12.77
N TRP A 12 -4.15 38.67 -12.08
CA TRP A 12 -5.62 38.73 -12.16
C TRP A 12 -6.17 39.12 -10.78
N ASP A 13 -6.42 40.43 -10.61
CA ASP A 13 -7.28 41.00 -9.56
C ASP A 13 -8.75 40.92 -10.02
N PHE A 14 -9.65 40.52 -9.12
CA PHE A 14 -11.09 40.66 -9.31
C PHE A 14 -11.65 41.67 -8.30
N ASP A 15 -11.97 42.86 -8.80
CA ASP A 15 -12.78 43.87 -8.13
C ASP A 15 -14.24 43.41 -8.00
N ALA A 16 -14.81 43.54 -6.81
CA ALA A 16 -16.24 43.42 -6.56
C ALA A 16 -16.95 44.76 -6.81
N PRO A 17 -18.14 44.79 -7.44
CA PRO A 17 -18.90 46.03 -7.58
C PRO A 17 -19.65 46.38 -6.29
N GLU A 18 -19.43 47.59 -5.78
CA GLU A 18 -20.29 48.25 -4.80
C GLU A 18 -21.68 48.51 -5.40
N SER A 19 -22.75 48.13 -4.69
CA SER A 19 -24.11 48.62 -4.97
C SER A 19 -24.83 49.02 -3.69
N ASP A 20 -24.99 50.34 -3.57
CA ASP A 20 -26.01 51.14 -2.88
C ASP A 20 -26.76 50.58 -1.66
N GLY A 21 -26.54 51.28 -0.55
CA GLY A 21 -27.35 51.23 0.65
C GLY A 21 -28.78 51.72 0.41
N SER A 22 -29.72 50.80 0.52
CA SER A 22 -31.12 51.05 0.82
C SER A 22 -31.47 50.28 2.09
N SER A 23 -31.69 51.01 3.18
CA SER A 23 -32.13 50.46 4.46
C SER A 23 -33.55 49.90 4.34
N ALA A 24 -33.67 48.61 4.02
CA ALA A 24 -34.87 47.85 4.27
C ALA A 24 -34.86 47.37 5.74
N ALA A 25 -35.96 47.61 6.43
CA ALA A 25 -36.15 47.39 7.86
C ALA A 25 -35.64 46.01 8.34
N VAL A 26 -35.02 46.00 9.53
CA VAL A 26 -34.76 44.81 10.33
C VAL A 26 -36.10 44.13 10.60
N VAL A 27 -36.41 43.09 9.81
CA VAL A 27 -37.43 42.11 10.17
C VAL A 27 -36.80 41.23 11.24
N ALA A 28 -37.47 41.12 12.39
CA ALA A 28 -37.00 40.30 13.50
C ALA A 28 -36.81 38.84 13.03
N ASP A 29 -35.66 38.27 13.36
CA ASP A 29 -35.36 36.85 13.20
C ASP A 29 -36.27 36.02 14.13
N GLU A 30 -37.43 35.61 13.61
CA GLU A 30 -38.30 34.61 14.23
C GLU A 30 -37.98 33.18 13.72
N GLY A 31 -36.80 32.94 13.16
CA GLY A 31 -36.49 31.79 12.30
C GLY A 31 -36.17 30.45 12.97
N LEU A 32 -35.63 30.44 14.21
CA LEU A 32 -35.33 29.19 14.94
C LEU A 32 -36.10 29.05 16.27
N ALA A 33 -36.47 30.18 16.89
CA ALA A 33 -37.16 30.21 18.18
C ALA A 33 -38.63 29.77 18.10
N SER A 34 -39.23 29.84 16.92
CA SER A 34 -40.61 29.42 16.64
C SER A 34 -40.73 27.92 16.29
N LEU A 35 -39.62 27.25 16.00
CA LEU A 35 -39.56 25.84 15.62
C LEU A 35 -39.34 24.95 16.84
N THR A 36 -40.04 23.80 16.88
CA THR A 36 -39.88 22.83 17.97
C THR A 36 -38.48 22.19 17.92
N PRO A 37 -37.68 22.27 19.01
CA PRO A 37 -36.37 21.62 19.07
C PRO A 37 -36.45 20.12 18.77
N GLY A 38 -35.54 19.62 17.92
CA GLY A 38 -35.54 18.21 17.49
C GLY A 38 -36.50 17.88 16.33
N SER A 39 -37.33 18.81 15.85
CA SER A 39 -38.11 18.61 14.63
C SER A 39 -37.22 18.69 13.37
N GLU A 40 -37.61 18.04 12.27
CA GLU A 40 -36.82 18.05 11.03
C GLU A 40 -36.54 19.48 10.51
N ARG A 41 -37.53 20.37 10.58
CA ARG A 41 -37.40 21.77 10.16
C ARG A 41 -36.44 22.54 11.07
N TRP A 42 -36.41 22.21 12.36
CA TRP A 42 -35.46 22.81 13.30
C TRP A 42 -34.03 22.30 13.05
N ILE A 43 -33.85 20.99 12.85
CA ILE A 43 -32.56 20.38 12.54
C ILE A 43 -31.98 20.94 11.24
N ALA A 44 -32.81 21.11 10.21
CA ALA A 44 -32.41 21.69 8.93
C ALA A 44 -31.94 23.15 9.07
N ALA A 45 -32.61 23.93 9.91
CA ALA A 45 -32.32 25.35 10.08
C ALA A 45 -31.12 25.66 11.00
N LEU A 46 -30.61 24.69 11.76
CA LEU A 46 -29.41 24.90 12.59
C LEU A 46 -28.20 25.33 11.74
N GLN A 47 -27.30 26.11 12.32
CA GLN A 47 -26.03 26.52 11.72
C GLN A 47 -24.85 26.14 12.63
N PRO A 48 -23.62 26.02 12.12
CA PRO A 48 -22.41 25.74 12.92
C PRO A 48 -21.96 26.94 13.78
N THR A 49 -22.89 27.70 14.36
CA THR A 49 -22.60 28.85 15.21
C THR A 49 -22.59 28.46 16.68
N ASP A 50 -21.93 29.27 17.51
CA ASP A 50 -21.97 29.11 18.97
C ASP A 50 -23.40 29.24 19.52
N ALA A 51 -24.20 30.16 18.95
CA ALA A 51 -25.57 30.38 19.37
C ALA A 51 -26.47 29.15 19.16
N ASP A 52 -26.28 28.43 18.05
CA ASP A 52 -27.04 27.22 17.74
C ASP A 52 -26.52 25.99 18.48
N ALA A 53 -25.21 25.91 18.72
CA ALA A 53 -24.63 24.89 19.58
C ALA A 53 -25.28 24.90 20.98
N MET A 54 -25.48 26.08 21.56
CA MET A 54 -26.15 26.24 22.86
C MET A 54 -27.63 25.82 22.84
N ARG A 55 -28.27 25.79 21.66
CA ARG A 55 -29.67 25.36 21.54
C ARG A 55 -29.80 23.84 21.53
N LEU A 56 -28.72 23.11 21.26
CA LEU A 56 -28.69 21.64 21.31
C LEU A 56 -29.00 21.10 22.72
N ASP A 57 -28.62 21.83 23.77
CA ASP A 57 -28.93 21.47 25.17
C ASP A 57 -30.45 21.44 25.47
N LYS A 58 -31.28 22.04 24.59
CA LYS A 58 -32.74 22.07 24.75
C LYS A 58 -33.46 20.95 23.99
N VAL A 59 -32.73 20.08 23.29
CA VAL A 59 -33.30 18.97 22.52
C VAL A 59 -33.65 17.81 23.45
N ASP A 60 -34.93 17.44 23.49
CA ASP A 60 -35.36 16.21 24.15
C ASP A 60 -35.17 15.02 23.20
N VAL A 61 -33.98 14.43 23.25
CA VAL A 61 -33.55 13.32 22.40
C VAL A 61 -34.47 12.08 22.54
N ALA A 62 -35.07 11.87 23.71
CA ALA A 62 -35.95 10.72 23.97
C ALA A 62 -37.28 10.81 23.19
N SER A 63 -37.66 12.01 22.75
CA SER A 63 -38.89 12.26 21.99
C SER A 63 -38.70 12.19 20.46
N MET A 64 -37.47 12.01 19.98
CA MET A 64 -37.13 12.05 18.55
C MET A 64 -37.42 10.74 17.82
N SER A 65 -37.65 10.82 16.50
CA SER A 65 -37.62 9.65 15.62
C SER A 65 -36.18 9.24 15.31
N ALA A 66 -35.96 7.96 14.97
CA ALA A 66 -34.63 7.47 14.60
C ALA A 66 -34.03 8.22 13.39
N GLU A 67 -34.88 8.63 12.44
CA GLU A 67 -34.47 9.40 11.26
C GLU A 67 -34.05 10.84 11.61
N ALA A 68 -34.83 11.53 12.44
CA ALA A 68 -34.47 12.87 12.92
C ALA A 68 -33.21 12.83 13.78
N ALA A 69 -33.05 11.80 14.62
CA ALA A 69 -31.86 11.59 15.43
C ALA A 69 -30.61 11.35 14.57
N ALA A 70 -30.71 10.52 13.52
CA ALA A 70 -29.61 10.29 12.58
C ALA A 70 -29.18 11.56 11.83
N ARG A 71 -30.15 12.38 11.38
CA ARG A 71 -29.87 13.66 10.70
C ARG A 71 -29.20 14.67 11.63
N LEU A 72 -29.67 14.79 12.87
CA LEU A 72 -29.05 15.67 13.86
C LEU A 72 -27.64 15.17 14.22
N TRP A 73 -27.49 13.86 14.43
CA TRP A 73 -26.20 13.25 14.74
C TRP A 73 -25.16 13.53 13.64
N ALA A 74 -25.50 13.30 12.37
CA ALA A 74 -24.58 13.51 11.25
C ALA A 74 -24.07 14.97 11.18
N ARG A 75 -24.95 15.94 11.40
CA ARG A 75 -24.59 17.36 11.41
C ARG A 75 -23.68 17.72 12.57
N VAL A 76 -24.07 17.32 13.79
CA VAL A 76 -23.31 17.66 15.00
C VAL A 76 -21.96 16.94 14.99
N ALA A 77 -21.90 15.70 14.50
CA ALA A 77 -20.64 14.94 14.33
C ALA A 77 -19.68 15.68 13.39
N ALA A 78 -20.17 16.11 12.23
CA ALA A 78 -19.36 16.89 11.28
C ALA A 78 -18.81 18.20 11.90
N TRP A 79 -19.60 18.88 12.74
CA TRP A 79 -19.16 20.10 13.43
C TRP A 79 -18.12 19.82 14.51
N VAL A 80 -18.33 18.79 15.33
CA VAL A 80 -17.36 18.39 16.35
C VAL A 80 -16.04 17.96 15.70
N GLU A 81 -16.07 17.22 14.59
CA GLU A 81 -14.86 16.88 13.83
C GLU A 81 -14.18 18.13 13.27
N SER A 82 -14.94 19.07 12.70
CA SER A 82 -14.40 20.33 12.20
C SER A 82 -13.76 21.17 13.31
N ASP A 83 -14.38 21.23 14.50
CA ASP A 83 -13.85 21.92 15.67
C ASP A 83 -12.57 21.24 16.18
N GLN A 84 -12.52 19.90 16.19
CA GLN A 84 -11.32 19.14 16.54
C GLN A 84 -10.19 19.40 15.55
N ILE A 85 -10.47 19.48 14.25
CA ILE A 85 -9.48 19.84 13.23
C ILE A 85 -8.97 21.26 13.47
N ALA A 86 -9.87 22.24 13.58
CA ALA A 86 -9.49 23.63 13.81
C ALA A 86 -8.66 23.82 15.08
N TYR A 87 -9.00 23.12 16.16
CA TYR A 87 -8.30 23.19 17.45
C TYR A 87 -6.96 22.42 17.47
N TYR A 88 -6.95 21.16 17.03
CA TYR A 88 -5.77 20.27 17.17
C TYR A 88 -4.84 20.24 15.94
N ILE A 89 -5.33 20.61 14.75
CA ILE A 89 -4.58 20.58 13.49
C ILE A 89 -4.17 22.00 13.08
N ASP A 90 -5.13 22.92 13.00
CA ASP A 90 -4.90 24.25 12.44
C ASP A 90 -4.41 25.27 13.48
N ASP A 91 -4.46 24.94 14.78
CA ASP A 91 -4.20 25.84 15.92
C ASP A 91 -5.01 27.16 15.82
N ALA A 92 -6.22 27.06 15.25
CA ALA A 92 -7.08 28.17 14.88
C ALA A 92 -8.55 27.82 15.20
N PRO A 93 -8.92 27.68 16.49
CA PRO A 93 -10.27 27.27 16.87
C PRO A 93 -11.34 28.25 16.36
N VAL A 94 -12.35 27.70 15.68
CA VAL A 94 -13.46 28.45 15.07
C VAL A 94 -14.72 28.53 15.95
N SER A 95 -14.79 27.70 17.00
CA SER A 95 -15.90 27.63 17.95
C SER A 95 -15.38 27.81 19.37
N SER A 96 -16.20 28.37 20.27
CA SER A 96 -15.83 28.42 21.70
C SER A 96 -15.87 27.05 22.35
N ASP A 97 -15.08 26.86 23.42
CA ASP A 97 -15.09 25.62 24.23
C ASP A 97 -16.49 25.23 24.68
N ALA A 98 -17.33 26.21 25.04
CA ALA A 98 -18.69 25.95 25.47
C ALA A 98 -19.57 25.43 24.31
N ALA A 99 -19.36 25.92 23.09
CA ALA A 99 -20.08 25.45 21.90
C ALA A 99 -19.64 24.04 21.51
N TYR A 100 -18.34 23.76 21.58
CA TYR A 100 -17.79 22.43 21.39
C TYR A 100 -18.38 21.43 22.40
N ASP A 101 -18.38 21.77 23.69
CA ASP A 101 -18.93 20.93 24.75
C ASP A 101 -20.43 20.66 24.55
N ALA A 102 -21.21 21.67 24.14
CA ALA A 102 -22.63 21.52 23.87
C ALA A 102 -22.90 20.54 22.70
N ARG A 103 -22.11 20.64 21.62
CA ARG A 103 -22.16 19.72 20.47
C ARG A 103 -21.77 18.29 20.88
N LEU A 104 -20.69 18.14 21.65
CA LEU A 104 -20.21 16.83 22.10
C LEU A 104 -21.21 16.14 23.04
N ARG A 105 -21.82 16.88 23.98
CA ARG A 105 -22.88 16.35 24.86
C ARG A 105 -24.12 15.94 24.07
N CYS A 106 -24.48 16.68 23.03
CA CYS A 106 -25.58 16.33 22.14
C CYS A 106 -25.33 14.99 21.43
N LEU A 107 -24.13 14.79 20.88
CA LEU A 107 -23.74 13.50 20.26
C LEU A 107 -23.81 12.34 21.25
N GLN A 108 -23.22 12.50 22.44
CA GLN A 108 -23.25 11.48 23.48
C GLN A 108 -24.69 11.12 23.88
N SER A 109 -25.59 12.11 23.93
CA SER A 109 -27.01 11.89 24.24
C SER A 109 -27.75 11.16 23.12
N LEU A 110 -27.44 11.48 21.86
CA LEU A 110 -27.99 10.80 20.68
C LEU A 110 -27.54 9.34 20.61
N GLU A 111 -26.27 9.07 20.85
CA GLU A 111 -25.70 7.71 20.84
C GLU A 111 -26.23 6.85 21.98
N ALA A 112 -26.35 7.42 23.18
CA ALA A 112 -26.92 6.71 24.32
C ALA A 112 -28.39 6.33 24.10
N GLN A 113 -29.17 7.19 23.44
CA GLN A 113 -30.60 6.95 23.20
C GLN A 113 -30.86 6.10 21.94
N PHE A 114 -29.99 6.18 20.94
CA PHE A 114 -30.07 5.45 19.68
C PHE A 114 -28.75 4.68 19.44
N PRO A 115 -28.59 3.47 20.03
CA PRO A 115 -27.34 2.71 19.95
C PRO A 115 -26.86 2.36 18.54
N SER A 116 -27.73 2.42 17.52
CA SER A 116 -27.34 2.26 16.11
C SER A 116 -26.49 3.42 15.57
N LEU A 117 -26.48 4.58 16.26
CA LEU A 117 -25.65 5.74 15.93
C LEU A 117 -24.28 5.68 16.62
N ASP A 118 -24.15 4.86 17.67
CA ASP A 118 -22.91 4.65 18.40
C ASP A 118 -21.97 3.75 17.57
N SER A 119 -21.12 4.40 16.77
CA SER A 119 -20.11 3.73 15.94
C SER A 119 -18.71 3.96 16.53
N PRO A 120 -17.77 3.01 16.40
CA PRO A 120 -16.37 3.20 16.81
C PRO A 120 -15.69 4.44 16.18
N GLN A 121 -16.26 4.95 15.09
CA GLN A 121 -15.79 6.12 14.36
C GLN A 121 -16.32 7.44 14.93
N SER A 122 -17.29 7.41 15.86
CA SER A 122 -17.86 8.64 16.43
C SER A 122 -16.78 9.53 17.06
N PRO A 123 -16.88 10.87 16.91
CA PRO A 123 -16.01 11.82 17.60
C PRO A 123 -16.04 11.66 19.13
N THR A 124 -17.09 11.06 19.70
CA THR A 124 -17.24 10.83 21.15
C THR A 124 -16.27 9.78 21.70
N HIS A 125 -15.77 8.86 20.86
CA HIS A 125 -14.77 7.85 21.24
C HIS A 125 -13.32 8.35 21.16
N ARG A 126 -13.09 9.56 20.66
CA ARG A 126 -11.75 10.13 20.45
C ARG A 126 -11.41 11.10 21.58
N VAL A 127 -10.39 10.80 22.38
CA VAL A 127 -9.94 11.66 23.49
C VAL A 127 -8.62 12.36 23.15
N GLY A 128 -8.61 13.69 23.23
CA GLY A 128 -7.38 14.50 23.27
C GLY A 128 -6.58 14.58 21.96
N GLY A 129 -7.24 14.52 20.79
CA GLY A 129 -6.54 14.67 19.50
C GLY A 129 -5.57 13.54 19.14
N THR A 130 -5.67 12.38 19.82
CA THR A 130 -4.90 11.19 19.44
C THR A 130 -5.56 10.52 18.23
N PHE A 131 -4.90 10.60 17.08
CA PHE A 131 -5.35 9.92 15.86
C PHE A 131 -5.10 8.41 15.98
N SER A 132 -6.09 7.61 15.57
CA SER A 132 -6.00 6.14 15.54
C SER A 132 -4.77 5.68 14.74
N ASN A 133 -4.14 4.60 15.21
CA ASN A 133 -3.00 3.99 14.50
C ASN A 133 -3.41 3.11 13.32
N ASP A 134 -4.70 2.82 13.15
CA ASP A 134 -5.24 1.86 12.17
C ASP A 134 -6.40 2.47 11.36
N PHE A 135 -6.42 2.21 10.05
CA PHE A 135 -7.51 2.57 9.15
C PHE A 135 -8.59 1.47 9.15
N ALA A 136 -9.84 1.86 9.41
CA ALA A 136 -10.95 0.91 9.40
C ALA A 136 -11.25 0.44 7.98
N SER A 137 -11.52 -0.86 7.82
CA SER A 137 -12.02 -1.41 6.54
C SER A 137 -13.53 -1.19 6.44
N VAL A 138 -13.97 -0.52 5.37
CA VAL A 138 -15.37 -0.13 5.14
C VAL A 138 -15.81 -0.62 3.76
N ARG A 139 -16.99 -1.25 3.70
CA ARG A 139 -17.58 -1.68 2.44
C ARG A 139 -18.10 -0.49 1.65
N HIS A 140 -17.77 -0.40 0.37
CA HIS A 140 -18.32 0.61 -0.52
C HIS A 140 -19.83 0.40 -0.72
N PRO A 141 -20.64 1.48 -0.73
CA PRO A 141 -22.07 1.39 -1.06
C PRO A 141 -22.31 0.81 -2.46
N SER A 142 -21.50 1.22 -3.44
CA SER A 142 -21.45 0.60 -4.77
C SER A 142 -20.03 0.13 -5.10
N ARG A 143 -19.90 -1.00 -5.82
CA ARG A 143 -18.59 -1.59 -6.14
C ARG A 143 -17.74 -0.65 -7.00
N MET A 144 -16.48 -0.45 -6.64
CA MET A 144 -15.48 0.21 -7.47
C MET A 144 -14.77 -0.82 -8.35
N MET A 145 -14.91 -0.69 -9.67
CA MET A 145 -14.28 -1.59 -10.63
C MET A 145 -12.91 -1.06 -11.08
N SER A 146 -12.06 -1.96 -11.60
CA SER A 146 -10.88 -1.55 -12.36
C SER A 146 -11.27 -1.31 -13.82
N LEU A 147 -10.40 -0.66 -14.60
CA LEU A 147 -10.48 -0.69 -16.06
C LEU A 147 -9.65 -1.86 -16.60
N ASP A 148 -10.05 -2.37 -17.77
CA ASP A 148 -9.17 -3.19 -18.61
C ASP A 148 -8.24 -2.27 -19.40
N ASP A 149 -7.03 -2.76 -19.69
CA ASP A 149 -5.98 -2.02 -20.38
C ASP A 149 -5.84 -2.53 -21.82
N VAL A 150 -5.59 -1.61 -22.75
CA VAL A 150 -5.11 -1.89 -24.12
C VAL A 150 -3.81 -1.14 -24.35
N PHE A 151 -2.90 -1.71 -25.14
CA PHE A 151 -1.55 -1.20 -25.35
C PHE A 151 -1.25 -0.87 -26.82
N SER A 152 -2.22 -1.08 -27.72
CA SER A 152 -2.10 -0.71 -29.12
C SER A 152 -3.40 -0.09 -29.65
N ILE A 153 -3.27 0.65 -30.76
CA ILE A 153 -4.40 1.27 -31.43
C ILE A 153 -5.34 0.22 -32.03
N GLU A 154 -4.80 -0.92 -32.46
CA GLU A 154 -5.56 -2.07 -32.96
C GLU A 154 -6.42 -2.69 -31.86
N GLU A 155 -5.85 -2.94 -30.68
CA GLU A 155 -6.60 -3.45 -29.52
C GLU A 155 -7.72 -2.47 -29.10
N LEU A 156 -7.43 -1.16 -29.11
CA LEU A 156 -8.42 -0.13 -28.82
C LEU A 156 -9.54 -0.11 -29.87
N ARG A 157 -9.21 -0.28 -31.15
CA ARG A 157 -10.19 -0.39 -32.25
C ARG A 157 -11.08 -1.61 -32.07
N GLU A 158 -10.49 -2.77 -31.76
CA GLU A 158 -11.24 -4.01 -31.53
C GLU A 158 -12.24 -3.87 -30.38
N TRP A 159 -11.84 -3.20 -29.29
CA TRP A 159 -12.73 -2.87 -28.19
C TRP A 159 -13.86 -1.93 -28.63
N TYR A 160 -13.54 -0.84 -29.34
CA TYR A 160 -14.53 0.14 -29.82
C TYR A 160 -15.58 -0.51 -30.72
N ASP A 161 -15.14 -1.33 -31.69
CA ASP A 161 -16.04 -2.07 -32.57
C ASP A 161 -16.84 -3.13 -31.79
N GLY A 162 -16.26 -3.69 -30.72
CA GLY A 162 -16.92 -4.59 -29.78
C GLY A 162 -18.06 -3.91 -29.01
N VAL A 163 -17.88 -2.67 -28.59
CA VAL A 163 -18.92 -1.85 -27.94
C VAL A 163 -20.07 -1.60 -28.91
N LEU A 164 -19.77 -1.16 -30.15
CA LEU A 164 -20.79 -0.92 -31.17
C LEU A 164 -21.62 -2.18 -31.47
N ARG A 165 -20.96 -3.34 -31.64
CA ARG A 165 -21.64 -4.63 -31.82
C ARG A 165 -22.47 -5.04 -30.61
N GLY A 166 -21.96 -4.83 -29.40
CA GLY A 166 -22.65 -5.16 -28.16
C GLY A 166 -23.93 -4.36 -27.94
N LEU A 167 -23.99 -3.15 -28.49
CA LEU A 167 -25.15 -2.26 -28.44
C LEU A 167 -26.07 -2.37 -29.68
N ASP A 168 -25.71 -3.18 -30.67
CA ASP A 168 -26.35 -3.17 -32.00
C ASP A 168 -26.43 -1.74 -32.59
N TRP A 169 -25.35 -0.96 -32.41
CA TRP A 169 -25.34 0.45 -32.73
C TRP A 169 -25.11 0.69 -34.23
N PRO A 170 -25.96 1.50 -34.91
CA PRO A 170 -25.82 1.74 -36.35
C PRO A 170 -24.50 2.44 -36.69
N GLU A 171 -23.77 1.93 -37.70
CA GLU A 171 -22.51 2.55 -38.19
C GLU A 171 -22.69 4.00 -38.66
N SER A 172 -23.90 4.39 -39.07
CA SER A 172 -24.22 5.75 -39.51
C SER A 172 -24.50 6.73 -38.37
N LYS A 173 -24.55 6.26 -37.11
CA LYS A 173 -24.90 7.09 -35.94
C LYS A 173 -23.67 7.25 -35.04
N PRO A 174 -23.24 8.48 -34.72
CA PRO A 174 -22.20 8.71 -33.72
C PRO A 174 -22.63 8.14 -32.36
N LEU A 175 -21.71 7.51 -31.64
CA LEU A 175 -21.91 7.07 -30.27
C LEU A 175 -21.26 8.12 -29.35
N PRO A 176 -22.03 8.85 -28.52
CA PRO A 176 -21.47 9.76 -27.53
C PRO A 176 -20.61 9.00 -26.51
N MET A 177 -19.40 9.50 -26.31
CA MET A 177 -18.40 8.96 -25.41
C MET A 177 -17.65 10.11 -24.73
N THR A 178 -16.98 9.80 -23.64
CA THR A 178 -16.04 10.71 -22.98
C THR A 178 -14.63 10.14 -23.03
N CYS A 179 -13.66 11.02 -23.29
CA CYS A 179 -12.24 10.73 -23.19
C CYS A 179 -11.61 11.59 -22.11
N GLU A 180 -10.78 10.96 -21.29
CA GLU A 180 -10.22 11.56 -20.09
C GLU A 180 -8.74 11.19 -19.96
N VAL A 181 -7.92 12.10 -19.45
CA VAL A 181 -6.54 11.76 -19.11
C VAL A 181 -6.54 10.76 -17.95
N LYS A 182 -5.78 9.68 -18.09
CA LYS A 182 -5.67 8.66 -17.05
C LYS A 182 -4.64 9.14 -16.01
N ILE A 183 -5.16 9.71 -14.93
CA ILE A 183 -4.36 10.27 -13.83
C ILE A 183 -3.60 9.14 -13.12
N ASP A 184 -2.28 9.31 -12.95
CA ASP A 184 -1.45 8.35 -12.22
C ASP A 184 -1.43 8.68 -10.71
N GLY A 185 -2.51 8.30 -10.03
CA GLY A 185 -2.73 8.62 -8.61
C GLY A 185 -3.25 7.43 -7.79
N LEU A 186 -4.14 7.75 -6.84
CA LEU A 186 -4.88 6.78 -6.05
C LEU A 186 -6.38 7.06 -6.09
N ALA A 187 -7.15 6.05 -6.53
CA ALA A 187 -8.61 6.10 -6.54
C ALA A 187 -9.22 6.30 -5.15
N LEU A 188 -10.18 7.22 -5.08
CA LEU A 188 -10.89 7.64 -3.89
C LEU A 188 -12.41 7.67 -4.15
N ASN A 189 -13.20 7.20 -3.18
CA ASN A 189 -14.65 7.34 -3.15
C ASN A 189 -15.05 8.30 -2.05
N LEU A 190 -15.65 9.43 -2.41
CA LEU A 190 -16.22 10.40 -1.49
C LEU A 190 -17.71 10.12 -1.32
N ILE A 191 -18.16 10.01 -0.07
CA ILE A 191 -19.57 9.77 0.27
C ILE A 191 -20.10 11.04 0.92
N TYR A 192 -21.08 11.66 0.27
CA TYR A 192 -21.80 12.80 0.80
C TYR A 192 -23.22 12.40 1.20
N ARG A 193 -23.67 12.90 2.35
CA ARG A 193 -25.07 12.79 2.78
C ARG A 193 -25.64 14.16 3.05
N ASN A 194 -26.76 14.47 2.42
CA ASN A 194 -27.40 15.79 2.49
C ASN A 194 -26.39 16.92 2.27
N GLY A 195 -25.51 16.74 1.28
CA GLY A 195 -24.45 17.70 0.94
C GLY A 195 -23.21 17.71 1.84
N VAL A 196 -23.15 16.97 2.94
CA VAL A 196 -22.00 16.97 3.85
C VAL A 196 -21.09 15.78 3.57
N LEU A 197 -19.77 16.01 3.48
CA LEU A 197 -18.79 14.94 3.35
C LEU A 197 -18.80 14.05 4.60
N GLU A 198 -19.32 12.84 4.45
CA GLU A 198 -19.44 11.85 5.52
C GLU A 198 -18.19 10.97 5.57
N GLN A 199 -17.76 10.42 4.42
CA GLN A 199 -16.63 9.50 4.37
C GLN A 199 -15.77 9.67 3.11
N GLY A 200 -14.46 9.42 3.26
CA GLY A 200 -13.52 9.25 2.17
C GLY A 200 -12.86 7.88 2.22
N LEU A 201 -13.11 7.04 1.22
CA LEU A 201 -12.66 5.65 1.19
C LEU A 201 -11.63 5.42 0.09
N THR A 202 -10.53 4.75 0.40
CA THR A 202 -9.65 4.19 -0.65
C THR A 202 -10.38 3.08 -1.41
N ARG A 203 -9.93 2.72 -2.61
CA ARG A 203 -10.54 1.62 -3.38
C ARG A 203 -10.46 0.23 -2.71
N GLY A 204 -9.37 -0.05 -2.01
CA GLY A 204 -9.02 -1.40 -1.54
C GLY A 204 -9.17 -2.48 -2.62
N ASP A 205 -10.00 -3.50 -2.37
CA ASP A 205 -10.29 -4.60 -3.30
C ASP A 205 -11.45 -4.30 -4.28
N GLY A 206 -12.02 -3.09 -4.21
CA GLY A 206 -13.16 -2.62 -4.99
C GLY A 206 -14.52 -2.89 -4.33
N VAL A 207 -14.58 -3.72 -3.30
CA VAL A 207 -15.77 -3.96 -2.47
C VAL A 207 -15.57 -3.33 -1.10
N THR A 208 -14.37 -3.44 -0.54
CA THR A 208 -13.97 -2.89 0.76
C THR A 208 -12.76 -1.99 0.57
N GLY A 209 -12.90 -0.77 1.07
CA GLY A 209 -11.89 0.26 1.12
C GLY A 209 -11.40 0.53 2.53
N GLU A 210 -10.35 1.34 2.66
CA GLU A 210 -9.91 1.89 3.95
C GLU A 210 -10.55 3.27 4.15
N ASP A 211 -11.12 3.52 5.32
CA ASP A 211 -11.60 4.83 5.72
C ASP A 211 -10.41 5.74 6.04
N ILE A 212 -10.25 6.78 5.23
CA ILE A 212 -9.20 7.80 5.32
C ILE A 212 -9.80 9.20 5.41
N THR A 213 -11.02 9.31 5.95
CA THR A 213 -11.81 10.55 5.97
C THR A 213 -11.01 11.73 6.53
N LEU A 214 -10.30 11.56 7.65
CA LEU A 214 -9.50 12.63 8.25
C LEU A 214 -8.39 13.14 7.32
N ASN A 215 -7.74 12.24 6.58
CA ASN A 215 -6.72 12.62 5.59
C ASN A 215 -7.35 13.36 4.40
N VAL A 216 -8.49 12.86 3.92
CA VAL A 216 -9.26 13.47 2.82
C VAL A 216 -9.71 14.89 3.16
N ARG A 217 -10.13 15.15 4.40
CA ARG A 217 -10.53 16.50 4.84
C ARG A 217 -9.40 17.53 4.77
N THR A 218 -8.13 17.10 4.75
CA THR A 218 -6.98 18.00 4.59
C THR A 218 -6.71 18.42 3.13
N ILE A 219 -7.40 17.81 2.16
CA ILE A 219 -7.26 18.12 0.74
C ILE A 219 -8.14 19.33 0.41
N SER A 220 -7.52 20.50 0.24
CA SER A 220 -8.23 21.76 0.06
C SER A 220 -9.15 21.82 -1.16
N THR A 221 -8.89 21.00 -2.19
CA THR A 221 -9.74 20.93 -3.40
C THR A 221 -11.01 20.10 -3.20
N ILE A 222 -11.16 19.39 -2.08
CA ILE A 222 -12.35 18.58 -1.79
C ILE A 222 -13.30 19.39 -0.89
N PRO A 223 -14.52 19.73 -1.37
CA PRO A 223 -15.45 20.52 -0.58
C PRO A 223 -15.97 19.71 0.61
N GLN A 224 -15.94 20.30 1.82
CA GLN A 224 -16.52 19.65 3.00
C GLN A 224 -18.06 19.63 2.95
N ASN A 225 -18.64 20.64 2.33
CA ASN A 225 -20.06 20.71 1.99
C ASN A 225 -20.19 21.00 0.49
N LEU A 226 -21.06 20.27 -0.20
CA LEU A 226 -21.39 20.53 -1.59
C LEU A 226 -21.98 21.95 -1.70
N ALA A 227 -21.50 22.71 -2.67
CA ALA A 227 -22.03 24.03 -3.00
C ALA A 227 -23.33 23.92 -3.83
N GLY A 228 -24.05 25.02 -3.96
CA GLY A 228 -25.28 25.08 -4.76
C GLY A 228 -26.54 25.29 -3.93
N PRO A 229 -27.69 25.47 -4.59
CA PRO A 229 -28.97 25.68 -3.93
C PRO A 229 -29.45 24.39 -3.25
N GLU A 230 -30.22 24.50 -2.16
CA GLU A 230 -30.62 23.35 -1.31
C GLU A 230 -31.35 22.27 -2.10
N GLU A 231 -32.13 22.66 -3.11
CA GLU A 231 -32.81 21.75 -4.01
C GLU A 231 -31.84 20.86 -4.82
N ASP A 232 -30.67 21.36 -5.21
CA ASP A 232 -29.68 20.62 -6.01
C ASP A 232 -28.73 19.77 -5.15
N ILE A 233 -28.96 19.68 -3.83
CA ILE A 233 -28.17 18.87 -2.91
C ILE A 233 -28.79 17.48 -2.74
N PRO A 234 -28.10 16.40 -3.11
CA PRO A 234 -28.64 15.05 -2.97
C PRO A 234 -28.68 14.59 -1.51
N GLU A 235 -29.66 13.74 -1.20
CA GLU A 235 -29.72 13.02 0.08
C GLU A 235 -28.48 12.13 0.25
N PHE A 236 -28.03 11.53 -0.85
CA PHE A 236 -26.87 10.67 -0.89
C PHE A 236 -26.20 10.71 -2.26
N VAL A 237 -24.87 10.91 -2.29
CA VAL A 237 -24.08 10.74 -3.51
C VAL A 237 -22.71 10.14 -3.23
N GLU A 238 -22.31 9.20 -4.09
CA GLU A 238 -20.93 8.72 -4.20
C GLU A 238 -20.22 9.41 -5.36
N ILE A 239 -19.15 10.14 -5.05
CA ILE A 239 -18.30 10.81 -6.04
C ILE A 239 -16.96 10.11 -6.08
N ARG A 240 -16.62 9.54 -7.23
CA ARG A 240 -15.37 8.81 -7.46
C ARG A 240 -14.38 9.68 -8.21
N GLY A 241 -13.14 9.63 -7.78
CA GLY A 241 -12.08 10.40 -8.40
C GLY A 241 -10.70 9.85 -8.07
N GLU A 242 -9.68 10.55 -8.57
CA GLU A 242 -8.29 10.21 -8.30
C GLU A 242 -7.66 11.30 -7.44
N VAL A 243 -7.01 10.90 -6.35
CA VAL A 243 -6.09 11.77 -5.60
C VAL A 243 -4.73 11.70 -6.25
N PHE A 244 -4.15 12.86 -6.55
CA PHE A 244 -2.85 12.97 -7.21
C PHE A 244 -2.01 14.10 -6.61
N MET A 245 -0.75 14.14 -7.01
CA MET A 245 0.19 15.20 -6.65
C MET A 245 0.61 15.93 -7.91
N ARG A 246 0.55 17.26 -7.91
CA ARG A 246 1.01 18.07 -9.04
C ARG A 246 2.52 17.97 -9.18
N TRP A 247 3.05 18.18 -10.39
CA TRP A 247 4.50 18.12 -10.64
C TRP A 247 5.30 19.06 -9.73
N ASP A 248 4.84 20.30 -9.57
CA ASP A 248 5.53 21.29 -8.74
C ASP A 248 5.57 20.89 -7.26
N ASP A 249 4.45 20.37 -6.73
CA ASP A 249 4.37 19.91 -5.33
C ASP A 249 5.20 18.64 -5.11
N PHE A 250 5.23 17.72 -6.08
CA PHE A 250 6.09 16.53 -6.04
C PHE A 250 7.57 16.90 -6.05
N ASN A 251 7.99 17.78 -6.95
CA ASN A 251 9.37 18.24 -7.04
C ASN A 251 9.80 18.95 -5.76
N LYS A 252 8.92 19.80 -5.21
CA LYS A 252 9.15 20.47 -3.93
C LYS A 252 9.29 19.48 -2.77
N LEU A 253 8.38 18.51 -2.67
CA LEU A 253 8.42 17.48 -1.62
C LEU A 253 9.71 16.66 -1.69
N ASN A 254 10.16 16.30 -2.89
CA ASN A 254 11.41 15.58 -3.06
C ASN A 254 12.62 16.43 -2.69
N ALA A 255 12.66 17.70 -3.09
CA ALA A 255 13.71 18.62 -2.67
C ALA A 255 13.77 18.76 -1.13
N GLU A 256 12.62 18.87 -0.46
CA GLU A 256 12.54 18.92 1.01
C GLU A 256 13.02 17.61 1.67
N ASN A 257 12.70 16.44 1.08
CA ASN A 257 13.21 15.16 1.57
C ASN A 257 14.72 15.05 1.40
N GLU A 258 15.26 15.46 0.26
CA GLU A 258 16.69 15.46 -0.02
C GLU A 258 17.45 16.41 0.93
N ASP A 259 16.93 17.62 1.13
CA ASP A 259 17.48 18.59 2.11
C ASP A 259 17.46 18.03 3.55
N ALA A 260 16.47 17.20 3.88
CA ALA A 260 16.34 16.51 5.15
C ALA A 260 17.13 15.17 5.22
N GLY A 261 17.85 14.80 4.16
CA GLY A 261 18.63 13.55 4.10
C GLY A 261 17.79 12.27 4.00
N ARG A 262 16.53 12.38 3.58
CA ARG A 262 15.60 11.26 3.34
C ARG A 262 15.62 10.86 1.87
N ALA A 263 15.22 9.63 1.58
CA ALA A 263 15.09 9.18 0.20
C ALA A 263 13.91 9.90 -0.49
N PRO A 264 14.10 10.44 -1.71
CA PRO A 264 13.01 11.03 -2.48
C PRO A 264 12.01 9.95 -2.94
N PHE A 265 10.77 10.36 -3.16
CA PHE A 265 9.75 9.49 -3.74
C PHE A 265 10.04 9.21 -5.21
N ALA A 266 9.79 7.96 -5.60
CA ALA A 266 10.13 7.43 -6.92
C ALA A 266 9.15 7.79 -8.04
N ASN A 267 7.97 8.34 -7.76
CA ASN A 267 7.05 8.92 -8.75
C ASN A 267 5.90 9.63 -8.00
N PRO A 268 5.13 10.51 -8.69
CA PRO A 268 3.99 11.20 -8.10
C PRO A 268 2.92 10.26 -7.53
N ARG A 269 2.68 9.10 -8.15
CA ARG A 269 1.71 8.11 -7.67
C ARG A 269 2.05 7.58 -6.28
N ASN A 270 3.30 7.14 -6.09
CA ASN A 270 3.80 6.63 -4.82
C ASN A 270 3.86 7.75 -3.78
N ALA A 271 4.24 8.96 -4.19
CA ALA A 271 4.21 10.13 -3.32
C ALA A 271 2.78 10.43 -2.85
N ALA A 272 1.78 10.42 -3.75
CA ALA A 272 0.39 10.64 -3.42
C ALA A 272 -0.18 9.55 -2.51
N ALA A 273 0.03 8.27 -2.85
CA ALA A 273 -0.45 7.14 -2.05
C ALA A 273 0.18 7.11 -0.64
N GLY A 274 1.49 7.35 -0.55
CA GLY A 274 2.20 7.44 0.71
C GLY A 274 1.75 8.66 1.53
N SER A 275 1.51 9.79 0.86
CA SER A 275 1.07 11.04 1.50
C SER A 275 -0.37 10.97 2.01
N LEU A 276 -1.25 10.24 1.34
CA LEU A 276 -2.67 10.14 1.72
C LEU A 276 -2.90 9.17 2.88
N ARG A 277 -2.06 8.12 3.00
CA ARG A 277 -2.19 7.06 4.01
C ARG A 277 -1.30 7.31 5.23
N GLN A 278 -1.35 8.54 5.75
CA GLN A 278 -0.65 8.90 6.98
C GLN A 278 -1.53 8.66 8.19
N LYS A 279 -0.95 8.10 9.26
CA LYS A 279 -1.63 7.93 10.55
C LYS A 279 -1.95 9.28 11.19
N ASP A 280 -1.09 10.27 10.94
CA ASP A 280 -1.28 11.65 11.36
C ASP A 280 -1.72 12.51 10.16
N PRO A 281 -2.98 12.96 10.10
CA PRO A 281 -3.50 13.78 9.02
C PRO A 281 -2.76 15.10 8.82
N ARG A 282 -2.09 15.62 9.86
CA ARG A 282 -1.27 16.82 9.74
C ARG A 282 -0.12 16.62 8.76
N ILE A 283 0.40 15.40 8.66
CA ILE A 283 1.42 15.08 7.66
C ILE A 283 0.79 15.14 6.28
N THR A 284 -0.41 14.60 6.06
CA THR A 284 -1.14 14.68 4.78
C THR A 284 -1.37 16.13 4.35
N ALA A 285 -1.77 17.00 5.28
CA ALA A 285 -2.03 18.42 5.03
C ALA A 285 -0.80 19.14 4.45
N THR A 286 0.43 18.79 4.89
CA THR A 286 1.64 19.42 4.35
C THR A 286 1.99 18.96 2.92
N ARG A 287 1.36 17.88 2.41
CA ARG A 287 1.71 17.26 1.12
C ARG A 287 0.98 17.85 -0.08
N ARG A 288 0.02 18.76 0.14
CA ARG A 288 -0.68 19.51 -0.92
C ARG A 288 -1.26 18.60 -2.02
N LEU A 289 -1.94 17.55 -1.60
CA LEU A 289 -2.61 16.65 -2.53
C LEU A 289 -3.75 17.38 -3.25
N SER A 290 -4.07 16.93 -4.46
CA SER A 290 -5.17 17.42 -5.29
C SER A 290 -6.10 16.27 -5.66
N PHE A 291 -7.33 16.59 -6.05
CA PHE A 291 -8.35 15.61 -6.42
C PHE A 291 -9.05 16.03 -7.71
N TYR A 292 -9.38 15.07 -8.57
CA TYR A 292 -10.33 15.25 -9.67
C TYR A 292 -11.36 14.13 -9.70
N ALA A 293 -12.64 14.50 -9.80
CA ALA A 293 -13.74 13.56 -9.97
C ALA A 293 -13.79 13.05 -11.42
N HIS A 294 -14.03 11.74 -11.58
CA HIS A 294 -14.07 11.06 -12.88
C HIS A 294 -15.20 10.01 -12.98
N GLY A 295 -16.07 9.89 -11.98
CA GLY A 295 -17.14 8.90 -12.01
C GLY A 295 -18.15 9.09 -10.90
N ILE A 296 -19.37 8.63 -11.13
CA ILE A 296 -20.47 8.68 -10.16
C ILE A 296 -20.79 7.26 -9.68
N GLY A 297 -21.01 7.10 -8.37
CA GLY A 297 -21.56 5.87 -7.80
C GLY A 297 -23.08 5.98 -7.66
N SER A 298 -23.62 5.62 -6.49
CA SER A 298 -25.06 5.76 -6.25
C SER A 298 -25.41 7.22 -5.95
N LEU A 299 -26.48 7.70 -6.58
CA LEU A 299 -27.06 9.03 -6.38
C LEU A 299 -28.54 8.88 -5.99
N ARG A 300 -28.96 9.51 -4.89
CA ARG A 300 -30.35 9.55 -4.44
C ARG A 300 -30.74 10.96 -4.03
N TRP A 301 -31.89 11.38 -4.54
CA TRP A 301 -32.54 12.65 -4.22
C TRP A 301 -33.58 12.45 -3.10
N GLY A 302 -33.75 13.43 -2.21
CA GLY A 302 -34.58 13.29 -1.01
C GLY A 302 -36.10 13.40 -1.23
N ALA A 303 -36.91 12.82 -0.33
CA ALA A 303 -38.36 12.64 -0.47
C ALA A 303 -39.23 13.92 -0.58
N GLY A 304 -38.71 15.10 -0.22
CA GLY A 304 -39.43 16.38 -0.31
C GLY A 304 -39.54 16.98 -1.72
N HIS A 305 -39.07 16.28 -2.75
CA HIS A 305 -38.75 16.90 -4.03
C HIS A 305 -39.76 16.53 -5.14
N ALA A 306 -40.34 17.56 -5.76
CA ALA A 306 -41.28 17.41 -6.86
C ALA A 306 -40.58 16.83 -8.09
N GLY A 307 -41.04 15.65 -8.53
CA GLY A 307 -40.33 14.77 -9.46
C GLY A 307 -40.19 15.23 -10.92
N ASN A 308 -39.90 16.50 -11.20
CA ASN A 308 -39.62 17.02 -12.56
C ASN A 308 -38.58 18.18 -12.59
N GLY A 309 -37.82 18.43 -11.51
CA GLY A 309 -37.00 19.66 -11.37
C GLY A 309 -35.48 19.53 -11.51
N HIS A 310 -34.90 18.33 -11.37
CA HIS A 310 -33.44 18.15 -11.40
C HIS A 310 -32.97 17.42 -12.65
N ASP A 311 -31.73 17.70 -13.05
CA ASP A 311 -31.04 17.01 -14.13
C ASP A 311 -31.00 15.50 -13.81
N VAL A 312 -31.80 14.70 -14.51
CA VAL A 312 -31.63 13.24 -14.48
C VAL A 312 -30.25 12.98 -15.08
N VAL A 313 -29.33 12.41 -14.29
CA VAL A 313 -28.02 12.02 -14.81
C VAL A 313 -28.19 10.79 -15.68
N ASN A 314 -28.39 11.02 -16.97
CA ASN A 314 -28.42 10.00 -18.00
C ASN A 314 -27.03 9.76 -18.55
N ASP A 315 -26.20 10.81 -18.58
CA ASP A 315 -24.86 10.79 -19.17
C ASP A 315 -23.76 11.07 -18.13
N GLN A 316 -22.56 10.54 -18.37
CA GLN A 316 -21.38 10.79 -17.53
C GLN A 316 -20.94 12.26 -17.62
N SER A 317 -21.12 12.90 -18.79
CA SER A 317 -20.92 14.34 -19.02
C SER A 317 -21.80 15.22 -18.11
N GLU A 318 -23.07 14.88 -17.93
CA GLU A 318 -24.00 15.59 -17.04
C GLU A 318 -23.54 15.53 -15.57
N ALA A 319 -22.95 14.40 -15.14
CA ALA A 319 -22.38 14.29 -13.80
C ALA A 319 -21.23 15.27 -13.57
N TYR A 320 -20.42 15.58 -14.59
CA TYR A 320 -19.35 16.57 -14.48
C TYR A 320 -19.87 17.99 -14.28
N GLU A 321 -21.00 18.33 -14.88
CA GLU A 321 -21.65 19.62 -14.65
C GLU A 321 -22.19 19.72 -13.21
N LEU A 322 -22.76 18.64 -12.67
CA LEU A 322 -23.14 18.59 -11.25
C LEU A 322 -21.95 18.76 -10.32
N TYR A 323 -20.82 18.09 -10.61
CA TYR A 323 -19.60 18.25 -9.81
C TYR A 323 -19.12 19.69 -9.78
N LYS A 324 -19.08 20.36 -10.93
CA LYS A 324 -18.74 21.79 -11.01
C LYS A 324 -19.71 22.66 -10.20
N LYS A 325 -21.03 22.43 -10.32
CA LYS A 325 -22.05 23.13 -9.51
C LYS A 325 -21.84 22.93 -8.01
N TRP A 326 -21.50 21.71 -7.60
CA TRP A 326 -21.22 21.35 -6.20
C TRP A 326 -19.85 21.78 -5.69
N GLY A 327 -19.01 22.40 -6.53
CA GLY A 327 -17.66 22.82 -6.15
C GLY A 327 -16.65 21.66 -6.09
N VAL A 328 -16.99 20.50 -6.64
CA VAL A 328 -16.10 19.35 -6.76
C VAL A 328 -15.27 19.51 -8.04
N PRO A 329 -13.92 19.45 -7.96
CA PRO A 329 -13.05 19.69 -9.10
C PRO A 329 -13.15 18.56 -10.13
N VAL A 330 -13.24 18.93 -11.41
CA VAL A 330 -13.20 18.05 -12.58
C VAL A 330 -12.00 18.42 -13.43
N SER A 331 -11.37 17.44 -14.08
CA SER A 331 -10.22 17.69 -14.94
C SER A 331 -10.62 18.62 -16.11
N PRO A 332 -9.83 19.67 -16.40
CA PRO A 332 -10.06 20.54 -17.56
C PRO A 332 -9.74 19.85 -18.89
N HIS A 333 -9.15 18.64 -18.85
CA HIS A 333 -8.67 17.89 -20.01
C HIS A 333 -9.71 16.89 -20.56
N ASN A 334 -10.87 16.77 -19.91
CA ASN A 334 -11.95 15.89 -20.37
C ASN A 334 -12.51 16.37 -21.71
N ARG A 335 -12.75 15.43 -22.64
CA ARG A 335 -13.33 15.70 -23.96
C ARG A 335 -14.55 14.82 -24.19
N GLU A 336 -15.63 15.42 -24.65
CA GLU A 336 -16.71 14.68 -25.30
C GLU A 336 -16.28 14.31 -26.71
N VAL A 337 -16.46 13.05 -27.08
CA VAL A 337 -16.08 12.51 -28.38
C VAL A 337 -17.21 11.64 -28.93
N THR A 338 -17.28 11.57 -30.25
CA THR A 338 -18.36 10.88 -30.98
C THR A 338 -17.84 9.90 -32.03
N SER A 339 -16.52 9.88 -32.24
CA SER A 339 -15.87 9.03 -33.23
C SER A 339 -14.52 8.51 -32.75
N PHE A 340 -14.11 7.35 -33.29
CA PHE A 340 -12.79 6.79 -33.01
C PHE A 340 -11.64 7.73 -33.39
N LYS A 341 -11.83 8.58 -34.40
CA LYS A 341 -10.81 9.54 -34.82
C LYS A 341 -10.54 10.56 -33.71
N GLU A 342 -11.57 11.09 -33.07
CA GLU A 342 -11.43 12.06 -31.98
C GLU A 342 -10.74 11.44 -30.75
N ILE A 343 -10.97 10.14 -30.50
CA ILE A 343 -10.24 9.36 -29.49
C ILE A 343 -8.74 9.33 -29.83
N LEU A 344 -8.39 9.01 -31.08
CA LEU A 344 -7.00 9.00 -31.54
C LEU A 344 -6.36 10.39 -31.45
N ASP A 345 -7.08 11.44 -31.86
CA ASP A 345 -6.57 12.81 -31.81
C ASP A 345 -6.20 13.21 -30.36
N MET A 346 -6.93 12.72 -29.34
CA MET A 346 -6.59 12.92 -27.94
C MET A 346 -5.39 12.07 -27.49
N ILE A 347 -5.32 10.80 -27.92
CA ILE A 347 -4.20 9.91 -27.64
C ILE A 347 -2.90 10.46 -28.25
N ASP A 348 -2.92 10.92 -29.49
CA ASP A 348 -1.73 11.45 -30.15
C ASP A 348 -1.27 12.76 -29.49
N TYR A 349 -2.23 13.67 -29.21
CA TYR A 349 -1.93 14.95 -28.56
C TYR A 349 -1.27 14.77 -27.19
N TYR A 350 -1.91 14.02 -26.28
CA TYR A 350 -1.33 13.79 -24.97
C TYR A 350 -0.15 12.83 -25.03
N GLY A 351 -0.02 12.01 -26.08
CA GLY A 351 1.18 11.22 -26.33
C GLY A 351 2.45 12.07 -26.42
N GLU A 352 2.36 13.25 -27.04
CA GLU A 352 3.44 14.22 -27.17
C GLU A 352 3.54 15.18 -25.98
N HIS A 353 2.41 15.53 -25.35
CA HIS A 353 2.31 16.60 -24.34
C HIS A 353 2.14 16.06 -22.90
N ARG A 354 2.61 14.85 -22.60
CA ARG A 354 2.41 14.22 -21.27
C ARG A 354 2.99 15.03 -20.11
N GLY A 355 4.12 15.69 -20.36
CA GLY A 355 4.84 16.48 -19.35
C GLY A 355 4.27 17.88 -19.15
N ASP A 356 3.34 18.32 -20.01
CA ASP A 356 2.88 19.71 -20.04
C ASP A 356 1.67 19.96 -19.15
N ILE A 357 0.97 18.90 -18.75
CA ILE A 357 -0.15 18.98 -17.81
C ILE A 357 0.33 18.94 -16.36
N GLU A 358 -0.55 19.33 -15.44
CA GLU A 358 -0.24 19.55 -14.04
C GLU A 358 0.15 18.29 -13.24
N HIS A 359 -0.14 17.09 -13.75
CA HIS A 359 0.05 15.83 -13.03
C HIS A 359 0.59 14.73 -13.95
N ALA A 360 1.12 13.65 -13.35
CA ALA A 360 1.49 12.46 -14.10
C ALA A 360 0.26 11.79 -14.74
N LEU A 361 0.43 11.29 -15.97
CA LEU A 361 -0.59 10.54 -16.69
C LEU A 361 0.03 9.28 -17.31
N ASP A 362 -0.68 8.16 -17.25
CA ASP A 362 -0.22 6.87 -17.79
C ASP A 362 -1.02 6.39 -19.02
N GLY A 363 -2.02 7.16 -19.45
CA GLY A 363 -2.89 6.77 -20.55
C GLY A 363 -4.05 7.72 -20.80
N ILE A 364 -4.99 7.26 -21.63
CA ILE A 364 -6.29 7.89 -21.88
C ILE A 364 -7.38 6.87 -21.54
N VAL A 365 -8.41 7.30 -20.80
CA VAL A 365 -9.60 6.51 -20.53
C VAL A 365 -10.69 6.90 -21.51
N VAL A 366 -11.31 5.91 -22.14
CA VAL A 366 -12.45 6.09 -23.04
C VAL A 366 -13.67 5.44 -22.40
N LYS A 367 -14.81 6.14 -22.34
CA LYS A 367 -16.06 5.66 -21.74
C LYS A 367 -17.23 5.95 -22.65
N VAL A 368 -18.19 5.03 -22.75
CA VAL A 368 -19.53 5.34 -23.28
C VAL A 368 -20.18 6.38 -22.35
N ASP A 369 -20.73 7.47 -22.90
CA ASP A 369 -21.23 8.57 -22.07
C ASP A 369 -22.54 8.20 -21.35
N ASP A 370 -23.49 7.61 -22.08
CA ASP A 370 -24.82 7.23 -21.58
C ASP A 370 -24.76 6.08 -20.55
N LEU A 371 -25.18 6.37 -19.32
CA LEU A 371 -25.20 5.43 -18.18
C LEU A 371 -26.20 4.28 -18.38
N GLY A 372 -27.26 4.47 -19.16
CA GLY A 372 -28.19 3.42 -19.57
C GLY A 372 -27.53 2.40 -20.51
N LEU A 373 -26.78 2.89 -21.50
CA LEU A 373 -25.98 2.05 -22.39
C LEU A 373 -24.87 1.32 -21.61
N GLN A 374 -24.22 1.99 -20.65
CA GLN A 374 -23.26 1.35 -19.74
C GLN A 374 -23.88 0.18 -18.98
N ARG A 375 -25.09 0.36 -18.42
CA ARG A 375 -25.83 -0.73 -17.74
C ARG A 375 -26.13 -1.89 -18.69
N SER A 376 -26.51 -1.62 -19.94
CA SER A 376 -26.81 -2.65 -20.93
C SER A 376 -25.58 -3.47 -21.35
N LEU A 377 -24.42 -2.82 -21.49
CA LEU A 377 -23.14 -3.48 -21.77
C LEU A 377 -22.63 -4.27 -20.58
N GLY A 378 -22.90 -3.80 -19.36
CA GLY A 378 -22.50 -4.46 -18.13
C GLY A 378 -20.98 -4.51 -17.92
N ALA A 379 -20.53 -5.52 -17.18
CA ALA A 379 -19.13 -5.68 -16.77
C ALA A 379 -18.70 -7.14 -16.80
N THR A 380 -17.39 -7.37 -16.81
CA THR A 380 -16.78 -8.65 -16.46
C THR A 380 -16.66 -8.80 -14.94
N SER A 381 -16.04 -9.87 -14.44
CA SER A 381 -15.78 -10.02 -13.00
C SER A 381 -14.88 -8.90 -12.43
N ARG A 382 -14.11 -8.21 -13.29
CA ARG A 382 -13.09 -7.24 -12.90
C ARG A 382 -13.35 -5.81 -13.41
N ALA A 383 -13.82 -5.67 -14.64
CA ALA A 383 -13.82 -4.38 -15.35
C ALA A 383 -15.11 -4.16 -16.17
N PRO A 384 -15.56 -2.91 -16.34
CA PRO A 384 -16.69 -2.57 -17.18
C PRO A 384 -16.40 -2.87 -18.66
N ARG A 385 -17.42 -3.26 -19.42
CA ARG A 385 -17.28 -3.44 -20.89
C ARG A 385 -17.38 -2.13 -21.66
N TRP A 386 -17.96 -1.11 -21.03
CA TRP A 386 -18.25 0.21 -21.59
C TRP A 386 -17.13 1.24 -21.38
N ALA A 387 -16.03 0.86 -20.71
CA ALA A 387 -14.86 1.72 -20.56
C ALA A 387 -13.56 0.94 -20.70
N ILE A 388 -12.53 1.58 -21.26
CA ILE A 388 -11.20 1.01 -21.46
C ILE A 388 -10.13 2.05 -21.16
N ALA A 389 -8.96 1.62 -20.70
CA ALA A 389 -7.77 2.44 -20.57
C ALA A 389 -6.80 2.11 -21.72
N TYR A 390 -6.56 3.07 -22.61
CA TYR A 390 -5.40 3.02 -23.49
C TYR A 390 -4.16 3.45 -22.71
N LYS A 391 -3.21 2.54 -22.54
CA LYS A 391 -1.94 2.83 -21.90
C LYS A 391 -0.89 3.16 -22.92
N TYR A 392 -0.18 4.24 -22.68
CA TYR A 392 0.93 4.58 -23.54
C TYR A 392 2.07 3.56 -23.40
N PRO A 393 2.83 3.30 -24.47
CA PRO A 393 4.03 2.50 -24.36
C PRO A 393 5.00 3.15 -23.37
N PRO A 394 5.63 2.35 -22.50
CA PRO A 394 6.56 2.86 -21.50
C PRO A 394 7.76 3.49 -22.19
N GLU A 395 8.27 4.57 -21.60
CA GLU A 395 9.46 5.26 -22.10
C GLU A 395 10.67 4.30 -22.13
N GLU A 396 11.24 4.12 -23.32
CA GLU A 396 12.48 3.38 -23.51
C GLU A 396 13.66 4.35 -23.40
N VAL A 397 14.57 4.06 -22.48
CA VAL A 397 15.81 4.82 -22.34
C VAL A 397 17.01 3.94 -22.60
N ASN A 398 18.10 4.56 -23.05
CA ASN A 398 19.37 3.87 -23.26
C ASN A 398 20.29 4.10 -22.06
N THR A 399 20.93 3.03 -21.58
CA THR A 399 21.99 3.12 -20.56
C THR A 399 23.09 2.10 -20.82
N GLU A 400 24.17 2.15 -20.04
CA GLU A 400 25.29 1.23 -20.14
C GLU A 400 25.09 0.02 -19.20
N LEU A 401 25.28 -1.19 -19.73
CA LEU A 401 25.31 -2.43 -18.96
C LEU A 401 26.71 -2.61 -18.37
N LEU A 402 26.88 -2.27 -17.09
CA LEU A 402 28.18 -2.30 -16.41
C LEU A 402 28.62 -3.73 -16.07
N ASP A 403 27.68 -4.55 -15.60
CA ASP A 403 27.95 -5.96 -15.25
C ASP A 403 26.68 -6.80 -15.26
N ILE A 404 26.83 -8.13 -15.22
CA ILE A 404 25.74 -9.05 -14.90
C ILE A 404 26.18 -9.90 -13.70
N THR A 405 25.55 -9.63 -12.56
CA THR A 405 25.74 -10.38 -11.31
C THR A 405 24.69 -11.49 -11.21
N VAL A 406 24.84 -12.42 -10.26
CA VAL A 406 23.80 -13.42 -9.99
C VAL A 406 23.31 -13.32 -8.55
N GLN A 407 22.02 -13.52 -8.34
CA GLN A 407 21.40 -13.60 -7.02
C GLN A 407 20.84 -15.00 -6.80
N VAL A 408 21.13 -15.58 -5.63
CA VAL A 408 20.59 -16.88 -5.22
C VAL A 408 19.31 -16.64 -4.42
N GLY A 409 18.15 -16.97 -4.99
CA GLY A 409 16.87 -16.79 -4.30
C GLY A 409 16.56 -17.91 -3.31
N ARG A 410 15.50 -17.72 -2.52
CA ARG A 410 14.97 -18.65 -1.50
C ARG A 410 14.94 -20.13 -1.86
N THR A 411 14.59 -20.46 -3.11
CA THR A 411 14.43 -21.84 -3.60
C THR A 411 15.67 -22.36 -4.33
N GLY A 412 16.81 -21.70 -4.13
CA GLY A 412 18.07 -21.97 -4.80
C GLY A 412 18.15 -21.42 -6.22
N ARG A 413 17.07 -20.87 -6.81
CA ARG A 413 17.10 -20.29 -8.15
C ARG A 413 18.16 -19.20 -8.25
N VAL A 414 19.12 -19.38 -9.15
CA VAL A 414 20.20 -18.44 -9.40
C VAL A 414 19.80 -17.56 -10.58
N THR A 415 19.53 -16.29 -10.30
CA THR A 415 18.94 -15.33 -11.24
C THR A 415 19.99 -14.31 -11.67
N PRO A 416 20.29 -14.19 -12.98
CA PRO A 416 21.15 -13.12 -13.48
C PRO A 416 20.47 -11.75 -13.33
N VAL A 417 21.22 -10.76 -12.85
CA VAL A 417 20.78 -9.39 -12.61
C VAL A 417 21.75 -8.43 -13.30
N ALA A 418 21.21 -7.66 -14.24
CA ALA A 418 21.93 -6.59 -14.92
C ALA A 418 22.25 -5.46 -13.92
N VAL A 419 23.50 -5.04 -13.88
CA VAL A 419 23.98 -3.83 -13.19
C VAL A 419 24.16 -2.76 -14.25
N LEU A 420 23.41 -1.69 -14.12
CA LEU A 420 23.31 -0.63 -15.11
C LEU A 420 23.92 0.65 -14.56
N LYS A 421 24.47 1.47 -15.46
CA LYS A 421 24.72 2.87 -15.14
C LYS A 421 23.37 3.50 -14.77
N PRO A 422 23.24 4.14 -13.60
CA PRO A 422 21.95 4.67 -13.15
C PRO A 422 21.31 5.57 -14.19
N VAL A 423 20.08 5.25 -14.58
CA VAL A 423 19.31 5.98 -15.59
C VAL A 423 17.90 6.25 -15.08
N TYR A 424 17.37 7.44 -15.34
CA TYR A 424 16.01 7.80 -14.96
C TYR A 424 15.00 7.29 -16.01
N VAL A 425 14.00 6.52 -15.58
CA VAL A 425 12.98 5.91 -16.46
C VAL A 425 11.63 6.05 -15.80
N ALA A 426 10.66 6.70 -16.46
CA ALA A 426 9.26 6.79 -15.99
C ALA A 426 9.17 7.08 -14.47
N GLY A 427 9.76 8.20 -14.04
CA GLY A 427 9.68 8.68 -12.65
C GLY A 427 10.79 8.21 -11.70
N SER A 428 11.51 7.11 -11.97
CA SER A 428 12.51 6.59 -11.01
C SER A 428 13.83 6.19 -11.66
N THR A 429 14.91 6.28 -10.87
CA THR A 429 16.24 5.80 -11.28
C THR A 429 16.30 4.28 -11.25
N VAL A 430 16.69 3.68 -12.37
CA VAL A 430 16.96 2.25 -12.53
C VAL A 430 18.47 2.05 -12.61
N SER A 431 19.01 1.26 -11.68
CA SER A 431 20.43 0.84 -11.68
C SER A 431 20.59 -0.68 -11.73
N ARG A 432 19.51 -1.44 -11.52
CA ARG A 432 19.50 -2.91 -11.55
C ARG A 432 18.19 -3.41 -12.16
N THR A 433 18.26 -4.49 -12.93
CA THR A 433 17.07 -5.19 -13.44
C THR A 433 17.35 -6.68 -13.66
N THR A 434 16.32 -7.51 -13.51
CA THR A 434 16.45 -8.96 -13.70
C THR A 434 16.58 -9.32 -15.18
N LEU A 435 17.41 -10.31 -15.47
CA LEU A 435 17.46 -10.98 -16.78
C LEU A 435 16.79 -12.35 -16.75
N HIS A 436 16.04 -12.64 -15.67
CA HIS A 436 15.27 -13.85 -15.42
C HIS A 436 16.08 -15.15 -15.28
N ASN A 437 16.78 -15.59 -16.34
CA ASN A 437 17.54 -16.84 -16.38
C ASN A 437 18.62 -16.77 -17.48
N PRO A 438 19.64 -17.65 -17.47
CA PRO A 438 20.73 -17.59 -18.45
C PRO A 438 20.26 -17.74 -19.91
N PHE A 439 19.17 -18.45 -20.17
CA PHE A 439 18.59 -18.58 -21.51
C PHE A 439 18.09 -17.23 -22.04
N GLU A 440 17.43 -16.43 -21.21
CA GLU A 440 16.95 -15.09 -21.59
C GLU A 440 18.12 -14.11 -21.82
N VAL A 441 19.22 -14.23 -21.07
CA VAL A 441 20.45 -13.45 -21.34
C VAL A 441 20.97 -13.72 -22.76
N GLU A 442 21.07 -15.01 -23.13
CA GLU A 442 21.56 -15.42 -24.45
C GLU A 442 20.57 -15.03 -25.56
N ARG A 443 19.27 -15.22 -25.35
CA ARG A 443 18.21 -14.82 -26.28
C ARG A 443 18.20 -13.32 -26.55
N LYS A 444 18.38 -12.49 -25.51
CA LYS A 444 18.46 -11.03 -25.64
C LYS A 444 19.77 -10.56 -26.28
N GLY A 445 20.79 -11.43 -26.32
CA GLY A 445 22.06 -11.16 -27.02
C GLY A 445 22.84 -9.98 -26.45
N VAL A 446 22.68 -9.70 -25.16
CA VAL A 446 23.36 -8.61 -24.45
C VAL A 446 24.76 -9.04 -24.00
N LEU A 447 25.71 -8.12 -24.09
CA LEU A 447 27.10 -8.27 -23.68
C LEU A 447 27.41 -7.20 -22.62
N ILE A 448 28.20 -7.56 -21.62
CA ILE A 448 28.62 -6.61 -20.60
C ILE A 448 29.51 -5.54 -21.26
N GLY A 449 29.20 -4.28 -20.98
CA GLY A 449 29.75 -3.09 -21.64
C GLY A 449 28.83 -2.47 -22.71
N ASP A 450 27.74 -3.15 -23.08
CA ASP A 450 26.81 -2.65 -24.10
C ASP A 450 26.08 -1.38 -23.68
N THR A 451 25.66 -0.60 -24.68
CA THR A 451 24.49 0.27 -24.52
C THR A 451 23.23 -0.57 -24.70
N VAL A 452 22.37 -0.59 -23.69
CA VAL A 452 21.14 -1.38 -23.63
C VAL A 452 19.92 -0.48 -23.49
N VAL A 453 18.80 -0.96 -24.03
CA VAL A 453 17.48 -0.34 -23.90
C VAL A 453 16.81 -0.85 -22.64
N VAL A 454 16.32 0.06 -21.81
CA VAL A 454 15.63 -0.21 -20.55
C VAL A 454 14.29 0.51 -20.56
N ARG A 455 13.25 -0.17 -20.08
CA ARG A 455 11.91 0.38 -19.92
C ARG A 455 11.31 -0.07 -18.60
N LYS A 456 10.13 0.44 -18.23
CA LYS A 456 9.35 -0.14 -17.14
C LYS A 456 8.10 -0.84 -17.66
N ALA A 457 7.97 -2.13 -17.41
CA ALA A 457 6.74 -2.86 -17.67
C ALA A 457 5.65 -2.38 -16.70
N GLY A 458 4.53 -1.92 -17.25
CA GLY A 458 3.42 -1.36 -16.48
C GLY A 458 3.83 -0.21 -15.56
N ASP A 459 4.81 0.61 -15.97
CA ASP A 459 5.39 1.76 -15.27
C ASP A 459 6.02 1.48 -13.89
N VAL A 460 6.13 0.20 -13.50
CA VAL A 460 6.64 -0.20 -12.18
C VAL A 460 7.91 -1.05 -12.27
N ILE A 461 7.94 -2.09 -13.11
CA ILE A 461 9.02 -3.09 -13.07
C ILE A 461 10.04 -2.80 -14.17
N PRO A 462 11.29 -2.46 -13.85
CA PRO A 462 12.31 -2.23 -14.86
C PRO A 462 12.61 -3.52 -15.64
N GLU A 463 12.66 -3.41 -16.96
CA GLU A 463 12.97 -4.49 -17.90
C GLU A 463 14.09 -4.04 -18.84
N LEU A 464 15.14 -4.86 -18.97
CA LEU A 464 16.14 -4.71 -20.03
C LEU A 464 15.61 -5.35 -21.32
N VAL A 465 15.36 -4.57 -22.36
CA VAL A 465 14.77 -5.06 -23.62
C VAL A 465 15.82 -5.78 -24.47
N GLY A 466 16.95 -5.11 -24.73
CA GLY A 466 18.04 -5.65 -25.55
C GLY A 466 19.13 -4.62 -25.82
N PRO A 467 20.13 -4.95 -26.64
CA PRO A 467 21.24 -4.06 -26.97
C PRO A 467 20.89 -3.08 -28.08
N VAL A 468 21.48 -1.89 -28.02
CA VAL A 468 21.46 -0.90 -29.11
C VAL A 468 22.54 -1.27 -30.13
N LEU A 469 22.20 -2.12 -31.10
CA LEU A 469 23.16 -2.71 -32.05
C LEU A 469 23.99 -1.67 -32.82
N GLU A 470 23.41 -0.52 -33.17
CA GLU A 470 24.15 0.55 -33.85
C GLU A 470 25.30 1.11 -33.00
N ARG A 471 25.13 1.18 -31.67
CA ARG A 471 26.18 1.64 -30.73
C ARG A 471 27.20 0.56 -30.39
N ARG A 472 26.92 -0.69 -30.75
CA ARG A 472 27.84 -1.82 -30.61
C ARG A 472 28.87 -1.89 -31.74
N LYS A 473 28.49 -1.48 -32.95
CA LYS A 473 29.34 -1.57 -34.16
C LYS A 473 30.72 -0.96 -33.94
N GLY A 474 31.76 -1.75 -34.10
CA GLY A 474 33.16 -1.33 -33.96
C GLY A 474 33.72 -1.40 -32.53
N ARG A 475 32.90 -1.79 -31.53
CA ARG A 475 33.29 -1.96 -30.12
C ARG A 475 33.19 -3.40 -29.65
N GLU A 476 32.91 -4.36 -30.54
CA GLU A 476 32.66 -5.76 -30.17
C GLU A 476 33.84 -6.40 -29.41
N GLY A 477 35.06 -5.96 -29.66
CA GLY A 477 36.27 -6.43 -28.95
C GLY A 477 36.41 -5.92 -27.51
N GLU A 478 35.67 -4.87 -27.12
CA GLU A 478 35.64 -4.31 -25.76
C GLU A 478 34.57 -4.97 -24.88
N LEU A 479 33.66 -5.74 -25.48
CA LEU A 479 32.50 -6.31 -24.82
C LEU A 479 32.74 -7.75 -24.40
N ARG A 480 32.19 -8.14 -23.24
CA ARG A 480 32.33 -9.51 -22.72
C ARG A 480 31.00 -10.22 -22.60
N ARG A 481 30.96 -11.49 -23.03
CA ARG A 481 29.79 -12.36 -22.87
C ARG A 481 29.64 -12.74 -21.40
N PHE A 482 28.40 -12.69 -20.89
CA PHE A 482 28.10 -13.26 -19.57
C PHE A 482 28.17 -14.80 -19.62
N VAL A 483 28.89 -15.37 -18.67
CA VAL A 483 28.98 -16.81 -18.45
C VAL A 483 28.34 -17.12 -17.10
N MET A 484 27.29 -17.94 -17.12
CA MET A 484 26.63 -18.38 -15.90
C MET A 484 27.65 -19.14 -15.03
N PRO A 485 27.79 -18.82 -13.73
CA PRO A 485 28.72 -19.54 -12.87
C PRO A 485 28.31 -21.02 -12.77
N THR A 486 29.29 -21.91 -12.67
CA THR A 486 29.07 -23.36 -12.47
C THR A 486 28.92 -23.73 -11.00
N ARG A 487 29.36 -22.86 -10.09
CA ARG A 487 29.26 -23.03 -8.64
C ARG A 487 28.46 -21.87 -8.02
N CYS A 488 27.72 -22.18 -6.97
CA CYS A 488 26.95 -21.21 -6.22
C CYS A 488 27.89 -20.16 -5.61
N PRO A 489 27.68 -18.86 -5.85
CA PRO A 489 28.54 -17.81 -5.29
C PRO A 489 28.44 -17.71 -3.76
N SER A 490 27.37 -18.24 -3.15
CA SER A 490 27.17 -18.20 -1.70
C SER A 490 27.74 -19.41 -0.96
N CYS A 491 27.65 -20.63 -1.51
CA CYS A 491 28.07 -21.84 -0.78
C CYS A 491 29.00 -22.77 -1.58
N GLY A 492 29.38 -22.42 -2.81
CA GLY A 492 30.30 -23.21 -3.63
C GLY A 492 29.75 -24.51 -4.22
N ALA A 493 28.50 -24.89 -3.89
CA ALA A 493 27.84 -26.08 -4.45
C ALA A 493 27.70 -25.99 -5.97
N GLU A 494 27.83 -27.12 -6.67
CA GLU A 494 27.67 -27.18 -8.12
C GLU A 494 26.22 -26.85 -8.51
N LEU A 495 26.06 -25.92 -9.45
CA LEU A 495 24.75 -25.44 -9.89
C LEU A 495 24.19 -26.35 -10.97
N ALA A 496 22.90 -26.69 -10.86
CA ALA A 496 22.23 -27.56 -11.81
C ALA A 496 20.76 -27.16 -12.02
N PRO A 497 20.16 -27.48 -13.18
CA PRO A 497 18.72 -27.48 -13.35
C PRO A 497 18.05 -28.42 -12.34
N ALA A 498 16.82 -28.11 -11.89
CA ALA A 498 16.10 -29.02 -10.99
C ALA A 498 15.61 -30.28 -11.71
N LYS A 499 15.29 -30.17 -13.01
CA LYS A 499 14.92 -31.27 -13.90
C LYS A 499 15.58 -31.07 -15.25
N GLU A 500 15.78 -32.17 -15.98
CA GLU A 500 16.25 -32.10 -17.36
C GLU A 500 15.31 -31.24 -18.21
N GLY A 501 15.86 -30.23 -18.90
CA GLY A 501 15.10 -29.26 -19.69
C GLY A 501 14.66 -27.98 -18.95
N ASP A 502 14.85 -27.87 -17.63
CA ASP A 502 14.58 -26.62 -16.90
C ASP A 502 15.55 -25.51 -17.34
N LYS A 503 15.00 -24.33 -17.68
CA LYS A 503 15.79 -23.14 -18.03
C LYS A 503 16.41 -22.44 -16.81
N ASP A 504 15.84 -22.66 -15.63
CA ASP A 504 16.32 -22.09 -14.38
C ASP A 504 17.43 -22.97 -13.79
N ILE A 505 18.57 -22.35 -13.50
CA ILE A 505 19.68 -22.98 -12.78
C ILE A 505 19.53 -22.77 -11.27
N ARG A 506 19.84 -23.77 -10.46
CA ARG A 506 19.61 -23.76 -9.02
C ARG A 506 20.81 -24.25 -8.21
N CYS A 507 20.94 -23.69 -7.01
CA CYS A 507 21.78 -24.22 -5.95
C CYS A 507 21.05 -25.40 -5.26
N PRO A 508 21.60 -26.63 -5.31
CA PRO A 508 20.96 -27.80 -4.71
C PRO A 508 21.13 -27.85 -3.18
N ASN A 509 22.02 -27.05 -2.60
CA ASN A 509 22.26 -27.01 -1.15
C ASN A 509 21.15 -26.22 -0.43
N VAL A 510 19.95 -26.80 -0.34
CA VAL A 510 18.78 -26.14 0.26
C VAL A 510 18.96 -25.92 1.77
N GLU A 511 19.62 -26.85 2.47
CA GLU A 511 19.76 -26.82 3.92
C GLU A 511 20.69 -25.70 4.41
N SER A 512 21.94 -25.70 3.93
CA SER A 512 23.02 -24.90 4.54
C SER A 512 23.51 -23.73 3.68
N CYS A 513 22.95 -23.50 2.50
CA CYS A 513 23.36 -22.37 1.67
C CYS A 513 22.97 -21.05 2.36
N PRO A 514 23.94 -20.19 2.73
CA PRO A 514 23.64 -18.95 3.46
C PRO A 514 22.64 -18.06 2.74
N ALA A 515 22.83 -17.80 1.44
CA ALA A 515 21.90 -16.98 0.67
C ALA A 515 20.47 -17.54 0.59
N GLN A 516 20.32 -18.87 0.52
CA GLN A 516 18.97 -19.47 0.57
C GLN A 516 18.35 -19.29 1.96
N LEU A 517 19.13 -19.44 3.02
CA LEU A 517 18.67 -19.22 4.39
C LEU A 517 18.29 -17.76 4.62
N THR A 518 19.11 -16.79 4.18
CA THR A 518 18.80 -15.35 4.21
C THR A 518 17.42 -15.09 3.60
N GLU A 519 17.20 -15.56 2.37
CA GLU A 519 15.96 -15.35 1.62
C GLU A 519 14.76 -16.10 2.24
N ARG A 520 14.98 -17.25 2.90
CA ARG A 520 13.95 -17.93 3.68
C ARG A 520 13.57 -17.12 4.92
N ILE A 521 14.54 -16.57 5.64
CA ILE A 521 14.29 -15.67 6.78
C ILE A 521 13.57 -14.40 6.34
N ILE A 522 13.96 -13.76 5.24
CA ILE A 522 13.24 -12.59 4.69
C ILE A 522 11.78 -12.93 4.39
N ASN A 523 11.54 -14.06 3.71
CA ASN A 523 10.17 -14.50 3.39
C ASN A 523 9.37 -14.81 4.65
N LEU A 524 9.97 -15.48 5.63
CA LEU A 524 9.37 -15.80 6.93
C LEU A 524 8.96 -14.53 7.67
N ALA A 525 9.79 -13.49 7.66
CA ALA A 525 9.52 -12.22 8.32
C ALA A 525 8.42 -11.40 7.62
N SER A 526 8.14 -11.68 6.34
CA SER A 526 7.21 -10.87 5.54
C SER A 526 5.79 -10.82 6.10
N ARG A 527 5.04 -9.76 5.74
CA ARG A 527 3.60 -9.58 6.04
C ARG A 527 2.73 -10.79 5.70
N LYS A 528 3.14 -11.60 4.71
CA LYS A 528 2.42 -12.78 4.22
C LYS A 528 2.72 -14.05 5.02
N ALA A 529 3.69 -14.00 5.93
CA ALA A 529 4.11 -15.09 6.81
C ALA A 529 3.99 -14.63 8.28
N PHE A 530 5.07 -14.51 9.05
CA PHE A 530 4.98 -14.13 10.46
C PHE A 530 4.78 -12.63 10.72
N ASP A 531 5.03 -11.77 9.73
CA ASP A 531 4.89 -10.31 9.88
C ASP A 531 5.77 -9.73 10.98
N ILE A 532 7.06 -10.10 10.99
CA ILE A 532 8.04 -9.65 11.97
C ILE A 532 8.62 -8.31 11.49
N GLU A 533 8.11 -7.21 12.03
CA GLU A 533 8.67 -5.88 11.74
C GLU A 533 10.14 -5.79 12.19
N HIS A 534 10.90 -4.90 11.55
CA HIS A 534 12.35 -4.71 11.79
C HIS A 534 13.28 -5.89 11.45
N LEU A 535 12.75 -7.07 11.08
CA LEU A 535 13.49 -8.16 10.45
C LEU A 535 13.47 -8.03 8.91
N GLY A 536 14.13 -7.00 8.40
CA GLY A 536 14.32 -6.78 6.95
C GLY A 536 15.59 -7.44 6.40
N ASP A 537 15.86 -7.22 5.10
CA ASP A 537 16.97 -7.85 4.36
C ASP A 537 18.32 -7.75 5.10
N GLN A 538 18.66 -6.56 5.60
CA GLN A 538 19.94 -6.33 6.27
C GLN A 538 20.05 -7.07 7.61
N SER A 539 18.93 -7.16 8.36
CA SER A 539 18.88 -7.94 9.60
C SER A 539 18.99 -9.44 9.28
N ALA A 540 18.30 -9.92 8.24
CA ALA A 540 18.37 -11.32 7.82
C ALA A 540 19.79 -11.70 7.36
N ILE A 541 20.44 -10.87 6.55
CA ILE A 541 21.84 -11.04 6.13
C ILE A 541 22.74 -11.08 7.36
N ALA A 542 22.61 -10.13 8.29
CA ALA A 542 23.44 -10.13 9.50
C ALA A 542 23.27 -11.40 10.35
N LEU A 543 22.07 -11.96 10.44
CA LEU A 543 21.81 -13.19 11.20
C LEU A 543 22.40 -14.44 10.53
N THR A 544 22.35 -14.51 9.20
CA THR A 544 22.53 -15.76 8.43
C THR A 544 23.78 -15.79 7.55
N ASN A 545 24.27 -14.62 7.17
CA ASN A 545 25.40 -14.40 6.28
C ASN A 545 26.17 -13.09 6.62
N PRO A 546 26.68 -12.91 7.85
CA PRO A 546 27.35 -11.66 8.26
C PRO A 546 28.65 -11.36 7.48
N GLU A 547 29.22 -12.37 6.81
CA GLU A 547 30.39 -12.24 5.94
C GLU A 547 30.02 -11.92 4.48
N GLU A 548 28.75 -11.61 4.20
CA GLU A 548 28.37 -11.02 2.91
C GLU A 548 29.17 -9.73 2.69
N ASP A 549 29.69 -9.57 1.46
CA ASP A 549 30.57 -8.48 1.05
C ASP A 549 31.92 -8.39 1.80
N ARG A 550 32.36 -9.46 2.46
CA ARG A 550 33.71 -9.53 3.01
C ARG A 550 34.76 -9.28 1.91
N PRO A 551 35.73 -8.36 2.11
CA PRO A 551 36.80 -8.13 1.15
C PRO A 551 37.75 -9.34 1.08
N ASP A 552 38.19 -9.67 -0.13
CA ASP A 552 39.12 -10.78 -0.40
C ASP A 552 40.58 -10.44 -0.03
N SER A 553 40.90 -9.15 0.17
CA SER A 553 42.25 -8.68 0.44
C SER A 553 42.28 -7.49 1.40
N ILE A 554 43.46 -7.26 2.00
CA ILE A 554 43.71 -6.11 2.88
C ILE A 554 43.73 -4.78 2.12
N ASP A 555 43.97 -4.80 0.82
CA ASP A 555 44.05 -3.60 -0.04
C ASP A 555 42.72 -2.86 -0.09
N THR A 556 41.63 -3.57 0.16
CA THR A 556 40.26 -3.04 0.17
C THR A 556 39.66 -2.97 1.58
N TYR A 557 40.43 -3.26 2.63
CA TYR A 557 39.97 -3.22 4.01
C TYR A 557 40.46 -1.98 4.73
N ALA A 558 39.55 -1.07 5.07
CA ALA A 558 39.86 0.19 5.72
C ALA A 558 39.05 0.36 7.03
N PRO A 559 39.43 -0.28 8.15
CA PRO A 559 38.63 -0.28 9.38
C PRO A 559 38.37 1.10 9.98
N ASN A 560 39.22 2.08 9.67
CA ASN A 560 39.14 3.44 10.20
C ASN A 560 38.48 4.43 9.23
N ILE A 561 38.08 3.99 8.03
CA ILE A 561 37.46 4.84 7.02
C ILE A 561 36.00 4.43 6.90
N THR A 562 35.10 5.25 7.45
CA THR A 562 33.65 5.03 7.36
C THR A 562 33.01 5.79 6.20
N GLU A 563 33.68 6.82 5.69
CA GLU A 563 33.31 7.60 4.51
C GLU A 563 34.56 8.31 3.96
N ILE A 564 34.58 8.57 2.66
CA ILE A 564 35.63 9.36 2.00
C ILE A 564 35.01 10.68 1.56
N VAL A 565 35.59 11.80 1.98
CA VAL A 565 35.08 13.13 1.69
C VAL A 565 35.94 13.82 0.63
N VAL A 566 35.35 14.24 -0.48
CA VAL A 566 36.01 14.89 -1.63
C VAL A 566 35.35 16.22 -1.99
N LYS A 567 36.06 17.09 -2.72
CA LYS A 567 35.46 18.29 -3.33
C LYS A 567 34.78 17.96 -4.67
N PRO A 568 33.99 18.89 -5.22
CA PRO A 568 33.31 18.67 -6.48
C PRO A 568 34.25 18.31 -7.63
N GLY A 569 34.07 17.13 -8.22
CA GLY A 569 34.90 16.61 -9.31
C GLY A 569 36.31 16.16 -8.92
N GLU A 570 36.61 16.04 -7.62
CA GLU A 570 37.90 15.55 -7.11
C GLU A 570 37.84 14.03 -6.91
N GLU A 571 38.89 13.32 -7.36
CA GLU A 571 39.02 11.89 -7.11
C GLU A 571 39.55 11.63 -5.69
N PRO A 572 39.08 10.58 -5.01
CA PRO A 572 39.57 10.22 -3.68
C PRO A 572 41.06 9.86 -3.73
N GLU A 573 41.80 10.23 -2.69
CA GLU A 573 43.21 9.85 -2.58
C GLU A 573 43.36 8.31 -2.56
N PRO A 574 44.41 7.76 -3.19
CA PRO A 574 44.68 6.32 -3.14
C PRO A 574 44.82 5.84 -1.69
N TYR A 575 44.11 4.76 -1.36
CA TYR A 575 44.22 4.12 -0.05
C TYR A 575 45.47 3.26 0.02
N GLU A 576 46.28 3.46 1.06
CA GLU A 576 47.39 2.58 1.41
C GLU A 576 47.10 1.87 2.75
N PRO A 577 47.06 0.53 2.78
CA PRO A 577 46.85 -0.22 4.01
C PRO A 577 47.92 0.08 5.06
N VAL A 578 47.49 0.22 6.31
CA VAL A 578 48.42 0.43 7.44
C VAL A 578 49.30 -0.81 7.61
N ALA A 579 50.60 -0.60 7.84
CA ALA A 579 51.54 -1.70 8.05
C ALA A 579 51.08 -2.63 9.20
N GLY A 580 50.97 -3.92 8.93
CA GLY A 580 50.51 -4.94 9.88
C GLY A 580 49.00 -5.08 10.00
N LEU A 581 48.21 -4.47 9.10
CA LEU A 581 46.78 -4.68 9.04
C LEU A 581 46.44 -6.10 8.54
N GLU A 582 45.58 -6.79 9.26
CA GLU A 582 45.05 -8.12 8.90
C GLU A 582 43.53 -8.08 8.82
N LEU A 583 42.95 -8.94 7.98
CA LEU A 583 41.50 -9.12 7.94
C LEU A 583 41.03 -9.83 9.23
N PRO A 584 39.94 -9.36 9.87
CA PRO A 584 39.34 -10.03 11.02
C PRO A 584 38.99 -11.49 10.71
N PRO A 585 39.06 -12.43 11.67
CA PRO A 585 38.65 -13.82 11.43
C PRO A 585 37.19 -13.89 10.95
N MET A 586 36.87 -14.88 10.12
CA MET A 586 35.50 -15.07 9.63
C MET A 586 34.55 -15.38 10.80
N GLN A 587 33.40 -14.70 10.80
CA GLN A 587 32.36 -14.93 11.79
C GLN A 587 31.56 -16.20 11.48
N THR A 588 31.06 -16.84 12.53
CA THR A 588 30.03 -17.87 12.39
C THR A 588 28.65 -17.18 12.41
N PRO A 589 27.75 -17.46 11.45
CA PRO A 589 26.39 -16.93 11.49
C PRO A 589 25.66 -17.32 12.76
N VAL A 590 24.86 -16.40 13.32
CA VAL A 590 24.06 -16.68 14.52
C VAL A 590 22.92 -17.66 14.20
N LEU A 591 22.37 -17.56 12.99
CA LEU A 591 21.39 -18.51 12.47
C LEU A 591 22.00 -19.35 11.36
N SER A 592 22.11 -20.65 11.60
CA SER A 592 22.44 -21.66 10.58
C SER A 592 21.22 -22.38 10.01
N SER A 593 20.04 -22.16 10.60
CA SER A 593 18.74 -22.62 10.13
C SER A 593 17.61 -21.77 10.73
N GLU A 594 16.40 -21.93 10.21
CA GLU A 594 15.19 -21.28 10.74
C GLU A 594 14.82 -21.74 12.16
N ALA A 595 15.36 -22.87 12.63
CA ALA A 595 15.04 -23.44 13.93
C ALA A 595 15.41 -22.50 15.10
N GLY A 596 16.54 -21.78 14.97
CA GLY A 596 17.06 -20.91 16.02
C GLY A 596 16.37 -19.56 16.15
N LEU A 597 15.46 -19.21 15.23
CA LEU A 597 14.87 -17.87 15.16
C LEU A 597 14.20 -17.45 16.48
N PHE A 598 13.38 -18.33 17.04
CA PHE A 598 12.60 -18.05 18.25
C PHE A 598 13.37 -18.32 19.55
N SER A 599 14.66 -18.62 19.48
CA SER A 599 15.54 -18.71 20.66
C SER A 599 16.57 -17.59 20.73
N LEU A 600 16.56 -16.66 19.75
CA LEU A 600 17.49 -15.54 19.72
C LEU A 600 17.30 -14.60 20.91
N THR A 601 18.40 -14.23 21.53
CA THR A 601 18.45 -13.21 22.58
C THR A 601 19.30 -12.02 22.13
N SER A 602 19.15 -10.88 22.81
CA SER A 602 19.99 -9.72 22.56
C SER A 602 21.48 -10.00 22.77
N ALA A 603 21.82 -10.94 23.67
CA ALA A 603 23.19 -11.35 23.94
C ALA A 603 23.84 -12.07 22.75
N ASP A 604 23.08 -12.94 22.06
CA ASP A 604 23.54 -13.67 20.87
C ASP A 604 23.89 -12.71 19.72
N LEU A 605 23.26 -11.53 19.69
CA LEU A 605 23.40 -10.54 18.64
C LEU A 605 24.51 -9.50 18.89
N LYS A 606 25.16 -9.54 20.05
CA LYS A 606 26.09 -8.50 20.53
C LYS A 606 27.30 -8.30 19.63
N ASP A 607 27.91 -9.39 19.21
CA ASP A 607 29.20 -9.38 18.50
C ASP A 607 29.05 -9.53 16.99
N VAL A 608 27.82 -9.55 16.47
CA VAL A 608 27.56 -9.65 15.03
C VAL A 608 28.00 -8.37 14.32
N ARG A 609 28.97 -8.51 13.43
CA ARG A 609 29.46 -7.46 12.54
C ARG A 609 29.08 -7.74 11.10
N VAL A 610 28.75 -6.68 10.36
CA VAL A 610 28.53 -6.74 8.92
C VAL A 610 29.51 -5.84 8.19
N TRP A 611 29.82 -6.21 6.95
CA TRP A 611 30.68 -5.43 6.07
C TRP A 611 29.90 -4.29 5.43
N ARG A 612 30.51 -3.10 5.39
CA ARG A 612 29.98 -1.90 4.75
C ARG A 612 31.05 -1.24 3.92
N GLU A 613 30.67 -0.88 2.71
CA GLU A 613 31.50 -0.07 1.84
C GLU A 613 31.45 1.40 2.29
N ALA A 614 32.62 2.02 2.46
CA ALA A 614 32.75 3.44 2.74
C ALA A 614 32.28 4.23 1.51
N PRO A 615 31.24 5.08 1.61
CA PRO A 615 30.78 5.87 0.49
C PRO A 615 31.73 7.03 0.20
N ILE A 616 31.79 7.44 -1.07
CA ILE A 616 32.41 8.70 -1.48
C ILE A 616 31.36 9.82 -1.38
N ILE A 617 31.66 10.83 -0.57
CA ILE A 617 30.81 11.98 -0.28
C ILE A 617 31.47 13.25 -0.80
N GLU A 618 30.81 13.90 -1.75
CA GLU A 618 31.22 15.17 -2.33
C GLU A 618 30.59 16.33 -1.54
N ILE A 619 31.41 17.27 -1.05
CA ILE A 619 30.94 18.45 -0.32
C ILE A 619 30.86 19.65 -1.26
N HIS A 620 29.65 20.13 -1.49
CA HIS A 620 29.36 21.35 -2.23
C HIS A 620 29.21 22.52 -1.26
N GLU A 621 29.92 23.63 -1.50
CA GLU A 621 29.76 24.86 -0.74
C GLU A 621 28.83 25.80 -1.51
N ILE A 622 27.62 25.98 -0.99
CA ILE A 622 26.62 26.89 -1.57
C ILE A 622 26.55 28.14 -0.70
N VAL A 623 26.75 29.31 -1.32
CA VAL A 623 26.56 30.60 -0.62
C VAL A 623 25.07 30.91 -0.61
N GLY A 624 24.47 30.90 0.58
CA GLY A 624 23.06 31.28 0.76
C GLY A 624 22.82 32.77 0.51
N SER A 625 21.56 33.15 0.33
CA SER A 625 21.12 34.54 0.11
C SER A 625 21.52 35.52 1.23
N ASN A 626 21.86 35.00 2.42
CA ASN A 626 22.36 35.74 3.58
C ASN A 626 23.91 35.81 3.67
N GLY A 627 24.62 35.36 2.63
CA GLY A 627 26.09 35.30 2.60
C GLY A 627 26.71 34.17 3.44
N LYS A 628 25.91 33.31 4.08
CA LYS A 628 26.43 32.15 4.83
C LYS A 628 26.67 30.97 3.90
N ILE A 629 27.82 30.32 4.07
CA ILE A 629 28.19 29.10 3.33
C ILE A 629 27.42 27.92 3.95
N LYS A 630 26.52 27.30 3.18
CA LYS A 630 25.87 26.02 3.49
C LYS A 630 26.67 24.91 2.79
N LYS A 631 27.09 23.90 3.55
CA LYS A 631 27.72 22.69 2.99
C LYS A 631 26.64 21.66 2.68
N VAL A 632 26.53 21.27 1.41
CA VAL A 632 25.65 20.20 0.96
C VAL A 632 26.50 18.97 0.68
N ARG A 633 26.09 17.82 1.18
CA ARG A 633 26.81 16.54 1.06
C ARG A 633 26.09 15.68 0.02
N LYS A 634 26.78 15.25 -1.03
CA LYS A 634 26.22 14.40 -2.09
C LYS A 634 27.00 13.08 -2.16
N ARG A 635 26.31 11.95 -2.10
CA ARG A 635 26.95 10.64 -2.33
C ARG A 635 27.18 10.45 -3.82
N VAL A 636 28.43 10.19 -4.23
CA VAL A 636 28.80 10.05 -5.64
C VAL A 636 29.00 8.58 -6.04
N GLY A 637 29.37 7.73 -5.09
CA GLY A 637 29.57 6.30 -5.35
C GLY A 637 30.04 5.53 -4.12
N GLY A 638 30.39 4.27 -4.37
CA GLY A 638 31.15 3.43 -3.45
C GLY A 638 32.65 3.62 -3.66
N SER A 639 33.45 3.52 -2.60
CA SER A 639 34.91 3.67 -2.68
C SER A 639 35.66 2.38 -3.01
N GLY A 640 35.00 1.22 -2.95
CA GLY A 640 35.64 -0.08 -2.93
C GLY A 640 36.35 -0.43 -1.61
N LEU A 641 36.36 0.49 -0.63
CA LEU A 641 36.93 0.25 0.69
C LEU A 641 35.85 -0.21 1.67
N TRP A 642 36.15 -1.26 2.43
CA TRP A 642 35.22 -1.94 3.31
C TRP A 642 35.64 -1.84 4.76
N HIS A 643 34.67 -1.75 5.67
CA HIS A 643 34.86 -1.80 7.11
C HIS A 643 33.75 -2.59 7.79
N GLN A 644 33.98 -3.01 9.04
CA GLN A 644 32.98 -3.71 9.84
C GLN A 644 32.18 -2.74 10.71
N VAL A 645 30.88 -2.98 10.86
CA VAL A 645 30.01 -2.26 11.81
C VAL A 645 29.15 -3.23 12.63
N PRO A 646 28.79 -2.90 13.89
CA PRO A 646 27.76 -3.64 14.61
C PRO A 646 26.45 -3.69 13.82
N ALA A 647 25.83 -4.87 13.73
CA ALA A 647 24.53 -5.02 13.09
C ALA A 647 23.35 -4.70 14.03
N PHE A 648 23.42 -5.13 15.29
CA PHE A 648 22.27 -5.12 16.22
C PHE A 648 22.48 -4.30 17.49
N TRP A 649 23.72 -3.87 17.76
CA TRP A 649 24.06 -3.12 18.95
C TRP A 649 24.53 -1.71 18.59
N THR A 650 24.34 -0.77 19.51
CA THR A 650 24.78 0.62 19.28
C THR A 650 26.30 0.70 19.21
N ALA A 651 26.81 1.71 18.52
CA ALA A 651 28.20 2.13 18.69
C ALA A 651 28.46 2.55 20.15
N PRO A 652 29.72 2.47 20.63
CA PRO A 652 30.13 2.99 21.94
C PRO A 652 29.59 4.40 22.19
N THR A 653 28.75 4.56 23.23
CA THR A 653 28.08 5.82 23.53
C THR A 653 28.42 6.26 24.95
N ALA A 654 28.90 7.50 25.11
CA ALA A 654 29.18 8.08 26.41
C ALA A 654 27.86 8.42 27.14
N ALA A 655 27.70 7.96 28.38
CA ALA A 655 26.46 8.11 29.12
C ALA A 655 26.10 9.58 29.38
N ARG A 656 24.83 9.92 29.22
CA ARG A 656 24.36 11.29 29.44
C ARG A 656 24.36 11.62 30.93
N LYS A 657 24.84 12.81 31.29
CA LYS A 657 24.79 13.30 32.68
C LYS A 657 23.33 13.58 33.09
N ARG A 658 22.92 13.12 34.27
CA ARG A 658 21.63 13.44 34.91
C ARG A 658 21.61 14.92 35.33
N LYS A 659 20.40 15.49 35.45
CA LYS A 659 20.22 16.79 36.10
C LYS A 659 20.38 16.60 37.61
N GLU A 660 20.76 17.66 38.34
CA GLU A 660 20.96 17.58 39.80
C GLU A 660 19.74 17.06 40.57
N ALA A 661 18.53 17.37 40.10
CA ALA A 661 17.28 16.89 40.71
C ALA A 661 16.98 15.40 40.46
N ASP A 662 17.65 14.76 39.50
CA ASP A 662 17.38 13.40 39.03
C ASP A 662 18.54 12.43 39.35
N ILE A 663 19.45 12.82 40.25
CA ILE A 663 20.58 11.99 40.70
C ILE A 663 20.02 10.79 41.46
N ASP A 664 20.43 9.60 41.04
CA ASP A 664 20.00 8.35 41.64
C ASP A 664 21.15 7.79 42.47
N GLU A 665 21.15 8.06 43.77
CA GLU A 665 22.20 7.57 44.68
C GLU A 665 22.25 6.05 44.82
N THR A 666 21.23 5.32 44.31
CA THR A 666 21.18 3.87 44.37
C THR A 666 21.77 3.17 43.14
N ALA A 667 21.99 3.90 42.05
CA ALA A 667 22.58 3.37 40.82
C ALA A 667 24.10 3.28 40.90
N GLU A 668 24.72 2.34 40.15
CA GLU A 668 26.19 2.18 40.06
C GLU A 668 26.88 3.46 39.56
N TYR A 669 26.20 4.23 38.70
CA TYR A 669 26.65 5.54 38.21
C TYR A 669 25.63 6.65 38.54
N PRO A 670 25.62 7.20 39.78
CA PRO A 670 24.55 8.07 40.25
C PRO A 670 24.32 9.35 39.44
N GLN A 671 25.38 9.87 38.81
CA GLN A 671 25.34 11.10 38.02
C GLN A 671 25.04 10.88 36.54
N TYR A 672 24.91 9.63 36.09
CA TYR A 672 24.80 9.29 34.67
C TYR A 672 23.58 8.39 34.40
N VAL A 673 22.98 8.56 33.22
CA VAL A 673 21.90 7.70 32.73
C VAL A 673 22.54 6.53 32.00
N VAL A 674 22.52 5.36 32.63
CA VAL A 674 22.92 4.08 32.03
C VAL A 674 21.66 3.21 31.96
N PRO A 675 21.20 2.81 30.76
CA PRO A 675 20.04 1.92 30.63
C PRO A 675 20.30 0.54 31.24
N ASP A 676 19.25 -0.11 31.76
CA ASP A 676 19.36 -1.43 32.42
C ASP A 676 19.86 -2.56 31.50
N ASP A 677 19.59 -2.45 30.20
CA ASP A 677 20.04 -3.39 29.15
C ASP A 677 21.41 -3.02 28.56
N ALA A 678 22.09 -2.01 29.12
CA ALA A 678 23.38 -1.53 28.62
C ALA A 678 24.55 -2.27 29.28
N VAL A 679 25.60 -2.48 28.49
CA VAL A 679 26.88 -3.02 28.95
C VAL A 679 27.92 -1.90 28.92
N VAL A 680 28.44 -1.52 30.08
CA VAL A 680 29.55 -0.56 30.18
C VAL A 680 30.83 -1.24 29.68
N ILE A 681 31.47 -0.64 28.67
CA ILE A 681 32.65 -1.22 28.00
C ILE A 681 33.94 -0.49 28.37
N ARG A 682 33.86 0.77 28.79
CA ARG A 682 34.99 1.54 29.31
C ARG A 682 34.50 2.74 30.12
N GLU A 683 35.40 3.33 30.89
CA GLU A 683 35.14 4.54 31.66
C GLU A 683 36.08 5.66 31.20
N GLU A 684 35.53 6.86 31.01
CA GLU A 684 36.28 8.05 30.63
C GLU A 684 36.36 9.01 31.82
N ILE A 685 37.59 9.41 32.19
CA ILE A 685 37.80 10.37 33.27
C ILE A 685 37.63 11.78 32.68
N LYS A 686 36.59 12.50 33.14
CA LYS A 686 36.41 13.91 32.81
C LYS A 686 36.83 14.79 33.97
N VAL A 687 37.75 15.70 33.70
CA VAL A 687 38.16 16.74 34.65
C VAL A 687 37.35 17.99 34.36
N SER A 688 36.53 18.41 35.33
CA SER A 688 35.80 19.67 35.25
C SER A 688 36.74 20.87 35.30
N ARG A 689 36.29 22.04 34.81
CA ARG A 689 37.07 23.29 34.87
C ARG A 689 37.45 23.72 36.31
N GLY A 690 36.78 23.19 37.33
CA GLY A 690 37.08 23.41 38.74
C GLY A 690 38.01 22.37 39.37
N GLY A 691 38.58 21.44 38.60
CA GLY A 691 39.52 20.42 39.09
C GLY A 691 38.90 19.14 39.65
N ALA A 692 37.57 19.05 39.76
CA ALA A 692 36.89 17.82 40.17
C ALA A 692 36.85 16.82 39.01
N SER A 693 37.25 15.57 39.26
CA SER A 693 37.17 14.46 38.31
C SER A 693 35.86 13.68 38.47
N SER A 694 35.22 13.35 37.35
CA SER A 694 34.05 12.47 37.29
C SER A 694 34.30 11.33 36.31
N VAL A 695 33.88 10.12 36.69
CA VAL A 695 33.98 8.92 35.86
C VAL A 695 32.72 8.82 35.00
N GLN A 696 32.86 9.03 33.68
CA GLN A 696 31.76 8.90 32.73
C GLN A 696 31.79 7.50 32.10
N PRO A 697 30.77 6.65 32.31
CA PRO A 697 30.71 5.35 31.65
C PRO A 697 30.41 5.51 30.16
N VAL A 698 31.06 4.68 29.35
CA VAL A 698 30.75 4.49 27.93
C VAL A 698 30.16 3.10 27.78
N TYR A 699 28.95 3.03 27.25
CA TYR A 699 28.21 1.78 27.13
C TYR A 699 27.84 1.47 25.68
N ILE A 700 27.52 0.20 25.45
CA ILE A 700 26.79 -0.29 24.28
C ILE A 700 25.50 -0.95 24.75
N ARG A 701 24.48 -0.97 23.90
CA ARG A 701 23.21 -1.65 24.20
C ARG A 701 22.57 -2.17 22.91
N PRO A 702 21.58 -3.08 22.99
CA PRO A 702 20.78 -3.46 21.84
C PRO A 702 20.13 -2.22 21.21
N ALA A 703 20.22 -2.09 19.88
CA ALA A 703 19.60 -0.99 19.16
C ALA A 703 18.08 -1.01 19.37
N GLU A 704 17.43 0.16 19.25
CA GLU A 704 15.96 0.25 19.38
C GLU A 704 15.24 -0.68 18.40
N ASN A 705 15.69 -0.71 17.13
CA ASN A 705 15.14 -1.60 16.12
C ASN A 705 15.35 -3.08 16.47
N THR A 706 16.47 -3.43 17.11
CA THR A 706 16.74 -4.82 17.56
C THR A 706 15.79 -5.24 18.66
N ARG A 707 15.49 -4.35 19.61
CA ARG A 707 14.53 -4.65 20.68
C ARG A 707 13.13 -4.87 20.13
N LYS A 708 12.66 -3.96 19.27
CA LYS A 708 11.39 -4.13 18.56
C LYS A 708 11.33 -5.40 17.72
N MET A 709 12.42 -5.74 17.01
CA MET A 709 12.51 -6.98 16.23
C MET A 709 12.33 -8.22 17.12
N LEU A 710 12.97 -8.27 18.29
CA LEU A 710 12.83 -9.38 19.24
C LEU A 710 11.40 -9.44 19.82
N ASP A 711 10.79 -8.30 20.14
CA ASP A 711 9.39 -8.24 20.59
C ASP A 711 8.42 -8.78 19.52
N GLU A 712 8.63 -8.44 18.24
CA GLU A 712 7.83 -8.97 17.13
C GLU A 712 8.04 -10.47 16.91
N MET A 713 9.25 -10.99 17.13
CA MET A 713 9.50 -12.44 17.09
C MET A 713 8.69 -13.18 18.18
N ASP A 714 8.54 -12.59 19.37
CA ASP A 714 7.74 -13.17 20.44
C ASP A 714 6.23 -13.15 20.12
N LYS A 715 5.74 -12.09 19.47
CA LYS A 715 4.36 -12.05 18.95
C LYS A 715 4.14 -13.12 17.89
N ALA A 716 5.09 -13.30 16.96
CA ALA A 716 5.01 -14.25 15.87
C ALA A 716 4.87 -15.73 16.33
N ARG A 717 5.26 -16.06 17.56
CA ARG A 717 5.00 -17.39 18.16
C ARG A 717 3.52 -17.77 18.18
N HIS A 718 2.63 -16.77 18.22
CA HIS A 718 1.18 -16.94 18.31
C HIS A 718 0.47 -16.74 16.97
N ALA A 719 1.21 -16.73 15.86
CA ALA A 719 0.63 -16.52 14.53
C ALA A 719 -0.31 -17.66 14.11
N ASP A 720 -1.32 -17.32 13.29
CA ASP A 720 -2.23 -18.30 12.70
C ASP A 720 -1.51 -19.44 12.00
N LEU A 721 -2.09 -20.64 12.03
CA LEU A 721 -1.54 -21.83 11.39
C LEU A 721 -1.19 -21.63 9.91
N TRP A 722 -2.00 -20.87 9.15
CA TRP A 722 -1.73 -20.60 7.74
C TRP A 722 -0.45 -19.76 7.54
N ARG A 723 -0.12 -18.86 8.47
CA ARG A 723 1.12 -18.07 8.45
C ARG A 723 2.33 -18.96 8.71
N VAL A 724 2.21 -19.91 9.65
CA VAL A 724 3.22 -20.93 9.92
C VAL A 724 3.51 -21.75 8.65
N LEU A 725 2.48 -22.21 7.94
CA LEU A 725 2.65 -22.97 6.69
C LEU A 725 3.37 -22.18 5.59
N VAL A 726 3.08 -20.88 5.46
CA VAL A 726 3.80 -20.00 4.52
C VAL A 726 5.26 -19.81 4.96
N ALA A 727 5.51 -19.67 6.26
CA ALA A 727 6.85 -19.49 6.83
C ALA A 727 7.76 -20.70 6.59
N LEU A 728 7.22 -21.92 6.59
CA LEU A 728 7.96 -23.16 6.24
C LEU A 728 8.50 -23.18 4.80
N SER A 729 8.13 -22.20 3.97
CA SER A 729 8.64 -22.02 2.61
C SER A 729 8.46 -23.26 1.72
N ILE A 730 7.36 -23.99 1.92
CA ILE A 730 6.99 -25.17 1.13
C ILE A 730 6.76 -24.75 -0.33
N ARG A 731 7.34 -25.48 -1.27
CA ARG A 731 7.31 -25.15 -2.70
C ARG A 731 5.87 -25.14 -3.23
N ARG A 732 5.50 -24.08 -3.95
CA ARG A 732 4.14 -23.81 -4.50
C ARG A 732 3.05 -23.53 -3.46
N LEU A 733 3.40 -23.47 -2.16
CA LEU A 733 2.45 -23.14 -1.12
C LEU A 733 2.46 -21.63 -0.85
N GLY A 734 1.47 -20.92 -1.41
CA GLY A 734 1.25 -19.50 -1.15
C GLY A 734 0.16 -19.25 -0.08
N PRO A 735 -0.01 -17.99 0.38
CA PRO A 735 -0.99 -17.65 1.43
C PRO A 735 -2.43 -18.13 1.18
N PRO A 736 -3.02 -17.99 -0.03
CA PRO A 736 -4.40 -18.45 -0.26
C PRO A 736 -4.54 -19.96 -0.03
N THR A 737 -3.61 -20.74 -0.57
CA THR A 737 -3.61 -22.20 -0.42
C THR A 737 -3.30 -22.64 1.00
N ALA A 738 -2.35 -21.97 1.68
CA ALA A 738 -2.04 -22.23 3.07
C ALA A 738 -3.24 -22.01 3.98
N ARG A 739 -4.06 -20.97 3.73
CA ARG A 739 -5.32 -20.73 4.46
C ARG A 739 -6.29 -21.89 4.26
N THR A 740 -6.50 -22.33 3.02
CA THR A 740 -7.42 -23.44 2.75
C THR A 740 -6.97 -24.74 3.44
N ILE A 741 -5.67 -25.05 3.42
CA ILE A 741 -5.12 -26.22 4.13
C ILE A 741 -5.31 -26.06 5.65
N ALA A 742 -4.93 -24.91 6.21
CA ALA A 742 -5.05 -24.66 7.64
C ALA A 742 -6.50 -24.75 8.12
N SER A 743 -7.45 -24.20 7.37
CA SER A 743 -8.88 -24.29 7.68
C SER A 743 -9.42 -25.71 7.56
N ALA A 744 -8.94 -26.51 6.62
CA ALA A 744 -9.41 -27.89 6.41
C ALA A 744 -8.91 -28.87 7.48
N PHE A 745 -7.66 -28.72 7.92
CA PHE A 745 -7.02 -29.67 8.84
C PHE A 745 -6.94 -29.16 10.30
N GLY A 746 -7.06 -27.86 10.53
CA GLY A 746 -7.18 -27.22 11.85
C GLY A 746 -5.91 -27.20 12.73
N THR A 747 -5.02 -28.18 12.57
CA THR A 747 -3.79 -28.32 13.36
C THR A 747 -2.60 -28.67 12.47
N LEU A 748 -1.40 -28.27 12.90
CA LEU A 748 -0.16 -28.62 12.20
C LEU A 748 0.06 -30.14 12.15
N ASP A 749 -0.30 -30.87 13.22
CA ASP A 749 -0.17 -32.32 13.32
C ASP A 749 -1.05 -33.05 12.30
N ALA A 750 -2.30 -32.61 12.10
CA ALA A 750 -3.18 -33.17 11.09
C ALA A 750 -2.66 -32.93 9.67
N ILE A 751 -2.05 -31.77 9.40
CA ILE A 751 -1.44 -31.46 8.10
C ILE A 751 -0.19 -32.31 7.87
N GLU A 752 0.62 -32.49 8.91
CA GLU A 752 1.85 -33.29 8.86
C GLU A 752 1.56 -34.74 8.42
N HIS A 753 0.43 -35.30 8.84
CA HIS A 753 0.00 -36.67 8.53
C HIS A 753 -0.92 -36.79 7.31
N ALA A 754 -1.28 -35.68 6.65
CA ALA A 754 -2.19 -35.70 5.51
C ALA A 754 -1.60 -36.44 4.30
N SER A 755 -2.44 -37.18 3.60
CA SER A 755 -2.11 -37.82 2.32
C SER A 755 -2.27 -36.88 1.13
N VAL A 756 -1.65 -37.24 -0.01
CA VAL A 756 -1.78 -36.48 -1.27
C VAL A 756 -3.24 -36.45 -1.71
N ASP A 757 -3.96 -37.56 -1.52
CA ASP A 757 -5.37 -37.68 -1.89
C ASP A 757 -6.25 -36.74 -1.06
N GLU A 758 -6.06 -36.71 0.28
CA GLU A 758 -6.81 -35.83 1.18
C GLU A 758 -6.57 -34.35 0.86
N LEU A 759 -5.30 -33.95 0.65
CA LEU A 759 -4.95 -32.59 0.26
C LEU A 759 -5.53 -32.22 -1.12
N SER A 760 -5.56 -33.15 -2.07
CA SER A 760 -6.12 -32.94 -3.41
C SER A 760 -7.65 -32.90 -3.43
N GLN A 761 -8.34 -33.34 -2.37
CA GLN A 761 -9.80 -33.17 -2.25
C GLN A 761 -10.21 -31.72 -1.91
N ILE A 762 -9.26 -30.89 -1.47
CA ILE A 762 -9.49 -29.50 -1.14
C ILE A 762 -9.57 -28.66 -2.43
N ASP A 763 -10.64 -27.88 -2.56
CA ASP A 763 -10.85 -27.03 -3.74
C ASP A 763 -9.73 -26.00 -3.88
N GLY A 764 -9.16 -25.91 -5.08
CA GLY A 764 -7.99 -25.06 -5.37
C GLY A 764 -6.63 -25.68 -5.07
N ILE A 765 -6.56 -26.93 -4.60
CA ILE A 765 -5.29 -27.66 -4.39
C ILE A 765 -5.12 -28.73 -5.45
N GLY A 766 -4.22 -28.47 -6.40
CA GLY A 766 -3.83 -29.45 -7.41
C GLY A 766 -2.85 -30.51 -6.87
N PRO A 767 -2.71 -31.66 -7.57
CA PRO A 767 -1.86 -32.77 -7.15
C PRO A 767 -0.40 -32.37 -6.94
N GLU A 768 0.14 -31.43 -7.73
CA GLU A 768 1.51 -30.94 -7.56
C GLU A 768 1.74 -30.19 -6.24
N ILE A 769 0.73 -29.48 -5.74
CA ILE A 769 0.83 -28.75 -4.47
C ILE A 769 0.68 -29.75 -3.33
N ALA A 770 -0.29 -30.66 -3.43
CA ALA A 770 -0.46 -31.74 -2.45
C ALA A 770 0.83 -32.57 -2.31
N GLU A 771 1.43 -33.00 -3.42
CA GLU A 771 2.70 -33.72 -3.44
C GLU A 771 3.84 -32.90 -2.83
N SER A 772 3.95 -31.61 -3.14
CA SER A 772 4.94 -30.71 -2.50
C SER A 772 4.81 -30.71 -0.97
N VAL A 773 3.59 -30.60 -0.45
CA VAL A 773 3.31 -30.53 1.00
C VAL A 773 3.66 -31.87 1.66
N VAL A 774 3.13 -32.97 1.12
CA VAL A 774 3.38 -34.31 1.67
C VAL A 774 4.85 -34.67 1.63
N THR A 775 5.54 -34.38 0.52
CA THR A 775 6.98 -34.66 0.38
C THR A 775 7.79 -33.89 1.42
N TRP A 776 7.42 -32.62 1.67
CA TRP A 776 8.11 -31.78 2.65
C TRP A 776 7.97 -32.34 4.08
N PHE A 777 6.76 -32.68 4.51
CA PHE A 777 6.52 -33.26 5.85
C PHE A 777 7.03 -34.69 5.98
N THR A 778 7.01 -35.47 4.89
CA THR A 778 7.63 -36.81 4.88
C THR A 778 9.14 -36.72 5.10
N ALA A 779 9.81 -35.82 4.40
CA ALA A 779 11.24 -35.57 4.64
C ALA A 779 11.49 -35.05 6.06
N ALA A 780 10.61 -34.20 6.61
CA ALA A 780 10.75 -33.68 7.97
C ALA A 780 10.71 -34.76 9.05
N ARG A 781 10.01 -35.88 8.81
CA ARG A 781 9.97 -37.04 9.72
C ARG A 781 11.19 -37.95 9.64
N GLU A 782 12.04 -37.79 8.63
CA GLU A 782 13.27 -38.57 8.53
C GLU A 782 14.24 -38.19 9.66
N PRO A 783 14.79 -39.15 10.42
CA PRO A 783 15.72 -38.85 11.50
C PRO A 783 16.93 -38.03 11.01
N GLY A 784 17.18 -36.90 11.66
CA GLY A 784 18.29 -36.01 11.32
C GLY A 784 18.01 -35.03 10.16
N ASN A 785 16.79 -34.99 9.61
CA ASN A 785 16.44 -33.98 8.60
C ASN A 785 16.27 -32.60 9.23
N TRP A 786 16.88 -31.57 8.63
CA TRP A 786 16.81 -30.19 9.12
C TRP A 786 15.38 -29.66 9.23
N ARG A 787 14.44 -30.11 8.37
CA ARG A 787 13.04 -29.69 8.44
C ARG A 787 12.37 -30.14 9.73
N GLY A 788 12.67 -31.35 10.19
CA GLY A 788 12.20 -31.88 11.47
C GLY A 788 12.73 -31.04 12.63
N ALA A 789 14.03 -30.73 12.62
CA ALA A 789 14.65 -29.88 13.63
C ALA A 789 14.01 -28.47 13.69
N VAL A 790 13.64 -27.89 12.54
CA VAL A 790 12.88 -26.63 12.49
C VAL A 790 11.51 -26.78 13.15
N LEU A 791 10.73 -27.80 12.79
CA LEU A 791 9.42 -28.05 13.38
C LEU A 791 9.50 -28.27 14.89
N ASP A 792 10.46 -29.06 15.36
CA ASP A 792 10.62 -29.38 16.78
C ASP A 792 10.98 -28.13 17.59
N ALA A 793 11.93 -27.32 17.10
CA ALA A 793 12.31 -26.07 17.73
C ALA A 793 11.14 -25.06 17.77
N TRP A 794 10.39 -24.96 16.68
CA TRP A 794 9.22 -24.08 16.57
C TRP A 794 8.09 -24.53 17.51
N LYS A 795 7.78 -25.84 17.54
CA LYS A 795 6.80 -26.43 18.47
C LYS A 795 7.22 -26.18 19.93
N ALA A 796 8.50 -26.36 20.27
CA ALA A 796 9.04 -26.07 21.60
C ALA A 796 8.96 -24.57 21.97
N ALA A 797 9.05 -23.69 20.97
CA ALA A 797 8.88 -22.25 21.10
C ALA A 797 7.41 -21.79 21.15
N GLY A 798 6.44 -22.69 21.02
CA GLY A 798 4.99 -22.40 21.03
C GLY A 798 4.37 -22.12 19.66
N VAL A 799 5.15 -22.17 18.58
CA VAL A 799 4.70 -21.87 17.21
C VAL A 799 3.84 -23.02 16.67
N GLY A 800 2.69 -22.69 16.10
CA GLY A 800 1.78 -23.68 15.49
C GLY A 800 1.02 -24.55 16.50
N VAL A 801 1.08 -24.20 17.79
CA VAL A 801 0.33 -24.87 18.88
C VAL A 801 -1.08 -24.29 19.04
N VAL A 802 -1.30 -23.06 18.57
CA VAL A 802 -2.63 -22.44 18.53
C VAL A 802 -3.50 -23.23 17.55
N GLN A 803 -4.56 -23.86 18.07
CA GLN A 803 -5.58 -24.46 17.21
C GLN A 803 -6.19 -23.36 16.35
N ALA A 804 -6.33 -23.60 15.05
CA ALA A 804 -7.20 -22.75 14.26
C ALA A 804 -8.56 -22.76 14.97
N GLN A 805 -9.04 -21.59 15.43
CA GLN A 805 -10.38 -21.52 16.00
C GLN A 805 -11.33 -22.06 14.94
N ALA A 806 -11.87 -23.25 15.17
CA ALA A 806 -13.05 -23.67 14.47
C ALA A 806 -14.07 -22.56 14.72
N SER A 807 -14.54 -21.96 13.64
CA SER A 807 -15.64 -21.01 13.63
C SER A 807 -16.62 -21.33 14.76
N GLY A 808 -16.83 -20.40 15.71
CA GLY A 808 -17.79 -20.56 16.80
C GLY A 808 -19.25 -20.64 16.33
N LEU A 809 -19.46 -20.69 15.02
CA LEU A 809 -20.76 -20.85 14.39
C LEU A 809 -21.18 -22.33 14.38
N PRO A 810 -22.49 -22.63 14.58
CA PRO A 810 -23.03 -23.97 14.44
C PRO A 810 -22.66 -24.60 13.09
N GLN A 811 -22.19 -25.85 13.10
CA GLN A 811 -21.75 -26.59 11.91
C GLN A 811 -22.94 -27.19 11.14
N THR A 812 -23.86 -26.32 10.74
CA THR A 812 -25.14 -26.64 10.10
C THR A 812 -25.01 -27.33 8.74
N LEU A 813 -23.86 -27.20 8.08
CA LEU A 813 -23.61 -27.72 6.73
C LEU A 813 -22.57 -28.84 6.67
N ALA A 814 -22.26 -29.45 7.82
CA ALA A 814 -21.30 -30.55 7.89
C ALA A 814 -21.61 -31.66 6.86
N GLY A 815 -20.65 -31.93 5.96
CA GLY A 815 -20.76 -32.98 4.94
C GLY A 815 -21.63 -32.64 3.73
N LYS A 816 -22.06 -31.38 3.60
CA LYS A 816 -22.92 -30.90 2.50
C LYS A 816 -22.14 -30.14 1.45
N THR A 817 -22.50 -30.29 0.18
CA THR A 817 -21.89 -29.56 -0.94
C THR A 817 -22.87 -28.55 -1.51
N VAL A 818 -22.53 -27.26 -1.46
CA VAL A 818 -23.35 -26.15 -1.96
C VAL A 818 -22.63 -25.43 -3.09
N VAL A 819 -23.31 -25.19 -4.21
CA VAL A 819 -22.77 -24.39 -5.33
C VAL A 819 -23.51 -23.08 -5.41
N VAL A 820 -22.80 -21.96 -5.39
CA VAL A 820 -23.42 -20.64 -5.56
C VAL A 820 -23.22 -20.16 -7.00
N THR A 821 -24.32 -19.76 -7.65
CA THR A 821 -24.34 -19.24 -9.01
C THR A 821 -25.27 -18.03 -9.11
N GLY A 822 -24.91 -17.04 -9.92
CA GLY A 822 -25.58 -15.73 -9.92
C GLY A 822 -25.10 -14.84 -8.78
N SER A 823 -25.64 -13.62 -8.73
CA SER A 823 -25.36 -12.59 -7.73
C SER A 823 -26.39 -12.66 -6.59
N LEU A 824 -25.92 -12.70 -5.35
CA LEU A 824 -26.74 -12.61 -4.14
C LEU A 824 -26.63 -11.17 -3.59
N GLU A 825 -27.73 -10.59 -3.14
CA GLU A 825 -27.84 -9.25 -2.53
C GLU A 825 -27.01 -9.15 -1.24
N GLY A 826 -27.11 -10.16 -0.36
CA GLY A 826 -26.47 -10.20 0.96
C GLY A 826 -25.10 -10.87 1.02
N PHE A 827 -24.71 -11.63 -0.01
CA PHE A 827 -23.43 -12.35 -0.05
C PHE A 827 -22.63 -12.05 -1.31
N SER A 828 -21.34 -11.73 -1.16
CA SER A 828 -20.41 -11.84 -2.27
C SER A 828 -20.16 -13.31 -2.58
N ARG A 829 -19.66 -13.63 -3.77
CA ARG A 829 -19.36 -15.02 -4.13
C ARG A 829 -18.35 -15.66 -3.18
N ASP A 830 -17.39 -14.88 -2.70
CA ASP A 830 -16.38 -15.37 -1.76
C ASP A 830 -16.90 -15.37 -0.33
N SER A 831 -17.76 -14.42 0.08
CA SER A 831 -18.40 -14.45 1.41
C SER A 831 -19.46 -15.55 1.51
N ALA A 832 -20.13 -15.92 0.42
CA ALA A 832 -21.04 -17.06 0.37
C ALA A 832 -20.26 -18.38 0.53
N LYS A 833 -19.13 -18.52 -0.18
CA LYS A 833 -18.23 -19.68 -0.01
C LYS A 833 -17.69 -19.75 1.40
N GLU A 834 -17.25 -18.62 1.94
CA GLU A 834 -16.74 -18.51 3.31
C GLU A 834 -17.85 -18.84 4.32
N ALA A 835 -19.07 -18.34 4.17
CA ALA A 835 -20.20 -18.67 5.04
C ALA A 835 -20.54 -20.17 5.01
N ILE A 836 -20.46 -20.82 3.84
CA ILE A 836 -20.61 -22.26 3.68
C ILE A 836 -19.49 -23.01 4.42
N VAL A 837 -18.24 -22.58 4.23
CA VAL A 837 -17.05 -23.21 4.84
C VAL A 837 -17.02 -23.02 6.35
N LEU A 838 -17.36 -21.84 6.86
CA LEU A 838 -17.43 -21.52 8.29
C LEU A 838 -18.47 -22.35 9.05
N ARG A 839 -19.44 -22.94 8.37
CA ARG A 839 -20.49 -23.81 8.91
C ARG A 839 -20.32 -25.30 8.55
N GLY A 840 -19.14 -25.68 8.06
CA GLY A 840 -18.76 -27.08 7.83
C GLY A 840 -19.13 -27.64 6.45
N GLY A 841 -19.66 -26.80 5.55
CA GLY A 841 -20.04 -27.18 4.19
C GLY A 841 -18.92 -27.01 3.17
N LYS A 842 -19.07 -27.70 2.03
CA LYS A 842 -18.19 -27.61 0.86
C LYS A 842 -18.78 -26.64 -0.16
N ALA A 843 -18.13 -25.51 -0.39
CA ALA A 843 -18.53 -24.59 -1.45
C ALA A 843 -17.87 -24.98 -2.78
N ALA A 844 -18.63 -25.56 -3.71
CA ALA A 844 -18.08 -26.09 -4.97
C ALA A 844 -18.18 -25.10 -6.14
N GLY A 845 -17.15 -25.10 -7.00
CA GLY A 845 -17.08 -24.26 -8.20
C GLY A 845 -17.92 -24.74 -9.38
N SER A 846 -18.38 -25.99 -9.38
CA SER A 846 -19.15 -26.63 -10.47
C SER A 846 -20.25 -27.53 -9.92
N VAL A 847 -21.31 -27.71 -10.72
CA VAL A 847 -22.45 -28.55 -10.37
C VAL A 847 -22.19 -30.00 -10.78
N SER A 848 -22.37 -30.95 -9.86
CA SER A 848 -22.15 -32.38 -10.08
C SER A 848 -23.22 -33.21 -9.36
N LYS A 849 -23.30 -34.53 -9.62
CA LYS A 849 -24.21 -35.43 -8.89
C LYS A 849 -23.99 -35.50 -7.36
N LYS A 850 -22.88 -34.95 -6.86
CA LYS A 850 -22.56 -34.87 -5.42
C LYS A 850 -22.95 -33.52 -4.80
N THR A 851 -23.48 -32.58 -5.59
CA THR A 851 -23.95 -31.29 -5.09
C THR A 851 -25.31 -31.48 -4.40
N ASP A 852 -25.42 -31.08 -3.13
CA ASP A 852 -26.68 -31.15 -2.37
C ASP A 852 -27.62 -29.99 -2.75
N TRP A 853 -27.08 -28.77 -2.89
CA TRP A 853 -27.87 -27.58 -3.23
C TRP A 853 -27.14 -26.65 -4.19
N VAL A 854 -27.90 -25.96 -5.04
CA VAL A 854 -27.41 -24.87 -5.89
C VAL A 854 -28.12 -23.59 -5.51
N VAL A 855 -27.40 -22.63 -4.94
CA VAL A 855 -27.94 -21.30 -4.63
C VAL A 855 -27.92 -20.46 -5.90
N VAL A 856 -29.09 -19.98 -6.29
CA VAL A 856 -29.34 -19.27 -7.54
C VAL A 856 -29.70 -17.82 -7.20
N GLY A 857 -28.77 -16.92 -7.50
CA GLY A 857 -28.99 -15.47 -7.47
C GLY A 857 -29.30 -14.90 -8.85
N GLU A 858 -29.39 -13.58 -8.95
CA GLU A 858 -29.63 -12.89 -10.23
C GLU A 858 -28.52 -13.19 -11.25
N ASN A 859 -28.86 -13.30 -12.55
CA ASN A 859 -27.94 -13.67 -13.63
C ASN A 859 -27.27 -15.04 -13.48
N ALA A 860 -27.98 -16.03 -12.92
CA ALA A 860 -27.49 -17.40 -12.86
C ALA A 860 -27.34 -18.02 -14.27
N GLY A 861 -26.10 -18.24 -14.69
CA GLY A 861 -25.76 -18.77 -16.01
C GLY A 861 -25.84 -20.31 -16.12
N SER A 862 -24.89 -20.89 -16.85
CA SER A 862 -24.86 -22.33 -17.24
C SER A 862 -24.92 -23.35 -16.09
N LYS A 863 -24.70 -22.94 -14.84
CA LYS A 863 -24.76 -23.81 -13.65
C LYS A 863 -26.18 -24.08 -13.17
N ALA A 864 -27.09 -23.10 -13.29
CA ALA A 864 -28.50 -23.31 -12.96
C ALA A 864 -29.11 -24.33 -13.94
N ALA A 865 -28.85 -24.16 -15.24
CA ALA A 865 -29.23 -25.13 -16.27
C ALA A 865 -28.66 -26.54 -16.00
N LYS A 866 -27.41 -26.63 -15.52
CA LYS A 866 -26.80 -27.93 -15.16
C LYS A 866 -27.38 -28.56 -13.89
N ALA A 867 -27.82 -27.75 -12.94
CA ALA A 867 -28.51 -28.21 -11.74
C ALA A 867 -29.88 -28.81 -12.08
N GLU A 868 -30.62 -28.15 -12.97
CA GLU A 868 -31.90 -28.61 -13.49
C GLU A 868 -31.76 -29.94 -14.25
N GLU A 869 -30.76 -30.09 -15.12
CA GLU A 869 -30.46 -31.35 -15.84
C GLU A 869 -30.14 -32.52 -14.89
N LEU A 870 -29.48 -32.22 -13.76
CA LEU A 870 -29.06 -33.22 -12.78
C LEU A 870 -30.07 -33.42 -11.64
N GLY A 871 -31.19 -32.71 -11.64
CA GLY A 871 -32.24 -32.81 -10.61
C GLY A 871 -31.80 -32.34 -9.23
N ILE A 872 -30.91 -31.35 -9.16
CA ILE A 872 -30.33 -30.85 -7.89
C ILE A 872 -31.17 -29.67 -7.37
N PRO A 873 -31.58 -29.68 -6.09
CA PRO A 873 -32.36 -28.60 -5.49
C PRO A 873 -31.72 -27.23 -5.68
N MET A 874 -32.49 -26.28 -6.21
CA MET A 874 -32.09 -24.89 -6.38
C MET A 874 -32.72 -24.01 -5.29
N LEU A 875 -31.91 -23.19 -4.64
CA LEU A 875 -32.30 -22.33 -3.53
C LEU A 875 -32.19 -20.86 -3.93
N ASN A 876 -33.12 -20.03 -3.49
CA ASN A 876 -32.94 -18.58 -3.53
C ASN A 876 -32.07 -18.10 -2.35
N GLU A 877 -31.79 -16.81 -2.28
CA GLU A 877 -30.92 -16.25 -1.24
C GLU A 877 -31.48 -16.38 0.17
N ASP A 878 -32.77 -16.17 0.38
CA ASP A 878 -33.38 -16.26 1.71
C ASP A 878 -33.37 -17.70 2.22
N GLN A 879 -33.61 -18.66 1.33
CA GLN A 879 -33.44 -20.09 1.61
C GLN A 879 -31.98 -20.45 1.88
N PHE A 880 -31.02 -19.75 1.25
CA PHE A 880 -29.60 -19.93 1.56
C PHE A 880 -29.23 -19.39 2.95
N LYS A 881 -29.77 -18.24 3.37
CA LYS A 881 -29.63 -17.73 4.75
C LYS A 881 -30.21 -18.73 5.75
N GLN A 882 -31.40 -19.25 5.49
CA GLN A 882 -32.03 -20.27 6.33
C GLN A 882 -31.21 -21.57 6.38
N LEU A 883 -30.67 -22.02 5.24
CA LEU A 883 -29.78 -23.17 5.15
C LEU A 883 -28.53 -22.97 6.02
N LEU A 884 -27.91 -21.79 5.94
CA LEU A 884 -26.75 -21.45 6.76
C LEU A 884 -27.10 -21.45 8.26
N ASP A 885 -28.28 -20.98 8.66
CA ASP A 885 -28.61 -20.85 10.09
C ASP A 885 -29.17 -22.13 10.71
N THR A 886 -29.85 -22.98 9.94
CA THR A 886 -30.57 -24.16 10.46
C THR A 886 -30.09 -25.50 9.92
N GLY A 887 -29.34 -25.52 8.81
CA GLY A 887 -28.89 -26.74 8.14
C GLY A 887 -29.98 -27.43 7.30
N THR A 888 -31.18 -26.86 7.24
CA THR A 888 -32.33 -27.38 6.51
C THR A 888 -33.02 -26.26 5.73
N VAL A 889 -33.70 -26.61 4.64
CA VAL A 889 -34.58 -25.71 3.90
C VAL A 889 -35.91 -26.42 3.73
N GLU A 890 -37.00 -25.75 4.10
CA GLU A 890 -38.38 -26.22 3.83
C GLU A 890 -38.87 -25.77 2.44
#